data_AF-F5W038-F1
#
_entry.id   AF-F5W038-F1
#
_cell.length_a   1.000
_cell.length_b   1.000
_cell.length_c   1.000
_cell.angle_alpha   90.00
_cell.angle_beta   90.00
_cell.angle_gamma   90.00
#
_symmetry.space_group_name_H-M   'P 1'
#
loop_
_entity.id
_entity.type
_entity.pdbx_description
1 polymer ?
#
loop_
_entity_poly.entity_id
_entity_poly.type
_entity_poly.pdbx_seq_one_letter_code
_entity_poly.pdbx_strand_id
1 'polypeptide(L)'
;MLYLLDKDVRTVRWNGEPLHEATSAIVKETMNGDFTLTVKYPISDSEIYQLIQEDMLIKAPTPVLGAQLFRIKTPVEHNDYLEITAYHISDDIMQRSITPLSVSSQSCDMALSRMVQNTKTALGDFSFNSDIQERRTFNTTETETLYSVLLDGKHSIVGTWEGELVRDNFAMTVKKNRGENRGVVITTHKNLKDYQRTRNSQNVVTRIHAKSTFKPEGAETETTLKVTVDSPLINSYPYINEKEYENNNAKTVEELKKWAQAKFTNQGIDKVSDAIKIEAYELDGQVVHMGDTVNIKSRKHNVDAFKKAIAYEFDALKEEYISLTFDDKAGTGGSRSSGGLSNAADAIIGVTESAQEIALEKAIQNADLAFDHQAGLLRQEILDGVELAKAKAEENKRALSDEIDRRFHEFSPEGFDEAKAKAEEALKKAGASEDLAKEAKLIANNGIQSLNEVRDIATNNIVYLADYKEQVNGRFANLSSQVAGKVNDVDFQRVKETAQLYERILGSSESDISKNASRLVMSSEIFQTEVGKYVTDDNNLIVNSLTMSTNTLVNASRQGVEVFVNDGVFTIKAQGLTSYNFSGFTLPIYVKKIYHGEIYTLGFKYRIREYPDSTFVFNLKNHGLNKTLLSSDIGKNRPPIDEWQEFQKTFTMQEDFVFGEDKNYPFYIFLAKNGWIEFKEPILVRGSKTGPYKPSQFDDAYKTTDEAKGLATDAQTRAIQIAQGLEATRTQVTQLAGSYAIQNLNSAGDIINGINFAANGSNRIIGKATHITGDTLIDNAVIKSAMIDKLKTANFEAGSVTTTILGAEAVTAEKVKFDAAFIQKLVSQQAFIDELFAKQATITRIQSIDFTGNNIKGGKISSLNGVTDFDLQTGWIEMNKEAVGIRNRFPDRPTQFLIFGKGILNGVPGAYTQLMSNRNGVTGIEHTSAGIQIWNGREGSNVQTAITFYGKSMDFMPNSQGGGIQINAETRDIIIRGHSLVQLFDYIDKNFAGIEAHFKRNKLGSPGRYGIRI
;
A
#
# COMPACT_ATOMS: atom_id res chain seq x y z
N MET A 1 -31.22 -5.58 -16.10
CA MET A 1 -32.44 -6.39 -16.38
C MET A 1 -32.51 -7.56 -15.39
N LEU A 2 -33.70 -7.85 -14.84
CA LEU A 2 -33.94 -8.88 -13.82
C LEU A 2 -34.43 -10.20 -14.42
N TYR A 3 -34.07 -11.32 -13.79
CA TYR A 3 -34.55 -12.65 -14.20
C TYR A 3 -35.08 -13.45 -13.01
N LEU A 4 -36.27 -14.02 -13.17
CA LEU A 4 -36.87 -15.00 -12.27
C LEU A 4 -36.32 -16.39 -12.59
N LEU A 5 -35.92 -17.11 -11.57
CA LEU A 5 -35.27 -18.41 -11.63
C LEU A 5 -35.98 -19.38 -10.70
N ASP A 6 -35.96 -20.66 -11.07
CA ASP A 6 -36.45 -21.73 -10.21
C ASP A 6 -35.67 -21.81 -8.89
N LYS A 7 -36.35 -22.31 -7.86
CA LYS A 7 -35.84 -22.44 -6.49
C LYS A 7 -34.53 -23.24 -6.36
N ASP A 8 -34.24 -24.12 -7.31
CA ASP A 8 -33.14 -25.10 -7.29
C ASP A 8 -31.92 -24.68 -8.15
N VAL A 9 -31.96 -23.50 -8.78
CA VAL A 9 -30.87 -23.03 -9.64
C VAL A 9 -29.58 -22.80 -8.83
N ARG A 10 -28.50 -23.47 -9.24
CA ARG A 10 -27.19 -23.41 -8.56
C ARG A 10 -26.07 -22.74 -9.36
N THR A 11 -26.34 -22.36 -10.62
CA THR A 11 -25.34 -21.71 -11.48
C THR A 11 -25.90 -20.44 -12.12
N VAL A 12 -25.15 -19.34 -12.01
CA VAL A 12 -25.55 -17.99 -12.46
C VAL A 12 -25.50 -17.85 -14.00
N ARG A 13 -25.06 -18.89 -14.72
CA ARG A 13 -24.86 -18.87 -16.18
C ARG A 13 -26.16 -18.85 -16.99
N TRP A 14 -27.28 -19.27 -16.40
CA TRP A 14 -28.57 -19.34 -17.08
C TRP A 14 -29.41 -18.11 -16.73
N ASN A 15 -30.00 -17.48 -17.74
CA ASN A 15 -31.03 -16.46 -17.55
C ASN A 15 -32.39 -17.17 -17.59
N GLY A 16 -33.21 -16.96 -16.55
CA GLY A 16 -34.57 -17.48 -16.49
C GLY A 16 -35.58 -16.52 -17.12
N GLU A 17 -36.80 -16.49 -16.58
CA GLU A 17 -37.88 -15.66 -17.12
C GLU A 17 -37.60 -14.17 -16.85
N PRO A 18 -37.53 -13.31 -17.88
CA PRO A 18 -37.22 -11.89 -17.70
C PRO A 18 -38.38 -11.12 -17.04
N LEU A 19 -38.10 -10.50 -15.89
CA LEU A 19 -39.05 -9.64 -15.18
C LEU A 19 -39.04 -8.22 -15.77
N HIS A 20 -39.44 -8.10 -17.03
CA HIS A 20 -39.31 -6.88 -17.83
C HIS A 20 -40.32 -5.78 -17.47
N GLU A 21 -41.43 -6.12 -16.81
CA GLU A 21 -42.45 -5.14 -16.39
C GLU A 21 -42.20 -4.58 -14.98
N ALA A 22 -41.13 -5.01 -14.30
CA ALA A 22 -40.80 -4.51 -12.97
C ALA A 22 -40.70 -2.97 -12.96
N THR A 23 -41.46 -2.32 -12.07
CA THR A 23 -41.53 -0.86 -11.98
C THR A 23 -40.44 -0.28 -11.09
N SER A 24 -39.97 -1.04 -10.11
CA SER A 24 -38.83 -0.69 -9.26
C SER A 24 -38.10 -1.93 -8.79
N ALA A 25 -36.78 -1.87 -8.68
CA ALA A 25 -35.98 -2.90 -8.05
C ALA A 25 -34.83 -2.27 -7.27
N ILE A 26 -34.91 -2.31 -5.95
CA ILE A 26 -33.97 -1.64 -5.06
C ILE A 26 -33.17 -2.70 -4.32
N VAL A 27 -31.87 -2.73 -4.58
CA VAL A 27 -30.90 -3.54 -3.84
C VAL A 27 -30.36 -2.71 -2.69
N LYS A 28 -30.41 -3.26 -1.48
CA LYS A 28 -29.82 -2.67 -0.28
C LYS A 28 -28.81 -3.62 0.33
N GLU A 29 -27.56 -3.17 0.44
CA GLU A 29 -26.48 -3.90 1.10
C GLU A 29 -25.89 -3.06 2.23
N THR A 30 -25.75 -3.66 3.41
CA THR A 30 -25.08 -3.07 4.59
C THR A 30 -23.86 -3.90 4.96
N MET A 31 -22.76 -3.23 5.31
CA MET A 31 -21.48 -3.86 5.62
C MET A 31 -21.62 -4.74 6.84
N ASN A 32 -21.29 -6.03 6.69
CA ASN A 32 -21.47 -7.06 7.71
C ASN A 32 -22.92 -7.17 8.24
N GLY A 33 -23.90 -6.66 7.48
CA GLY A 33 -25.32 -6.67 7.84
C GLY A 33 -26.17 -7.24 6.70
N ASP A 34 -27.37 -6.69 6.53
CA ASP A 34 -28.37 -7.19 5.61
C ASP A 34 -28.00 -6.98 4.13
N PHE A 35 -28.38 -7.94 3.29
CA PHE A 35 -28.28 -7.83 1.83
C PHE A 35 -29.62 -8.25 1.21
N THR A 36 -30.41 -7.28 0.78
CA THR A 36 -31.82 -7.45 0.42
C THR A 36 -32.14 -6.81 -0.92
N LEU A 37 -33.18 -7.33 -1.57
CA LEU A 37 -33.75 -6.82 -2.81
C LEU A 37 -35.25 -6.62 -2.60
N THR A 38 -35.74 -5.42 -2.90
CA THR A 38 -37.16 -5.09 -2.91
C THR A 38 -37.60 -4.79 -4.34
N VAL A 39 -38.56 -5.54 -4.88
CA VAL A 39 -39.08 -5.36 -6.24
C VAL A 39 -40.55 -5.01 -6.18
N LYS A 40 -41.00 -4.06 -7.00
CA LYS A 40 -42.42 -3.80 -7.26
C LYS A 40 -42.74 -4.20 -8.68
N TYR A 41 -43.57 -5.22 -8.82
CA TYR A 41 -43.96 -5.78 -10.10
C TYR A 41 -45.45 -5.52 -10.36
N PRO A 42 -45.86 -4.91 -11.47
CA PRO A 42 -47.26 -4.57 -11.71
C PRO A 42 -48.11 -5.82 -11.92
N ILE A 43 -49.37 -5.79 -11.49
CA ILE A 43 -50.35 -6.81 -11.86
C ILE A 43 -50.84 -6.43 -13.26
N SER A 44 -50.45 -7.22 -14.26
CA SER A 44 -50.65 -6.92 -15.68
C SER A 44 -51.25 -8.12 -16.41
N ASP A 45 -51.75 -7.87 -17.62
CA ASP A 45 -52.31 -8.89 -18.51
C ASP A 45 -51.26 -9.92 -19.00
N SER A 46 -49.98 -9.74 -18.68
CA SER A 46 -48.91 -10.69 -19.04
C SER A 46 -48.90 -11.95 -18.16
N GLU A 47 -49.61 -11.93 -17.03
CA GLU A 47 -49.70 -13.02 -16.03
C GLU A 47 -48.35 -13.46 -15.41
N ILE A 48 -47.23 -12.82 -15.76
CA ILE A 48 -45.89 -13.16 -15.24
C ILE A 48 -45.82 -13.01 -13.71
N TYR A 49 -46.57 -12.06 -13.15
CA TYR A 49 -46.65 -11.88 -11.69
C TYR A 49 -47.15 -13.14 -10.96
N GLN A 50 -47.96 -13.99 -11.61
CA GLN A 50 -48.49 -15.24 -11.04
C GLN A 50 -47.41 -16.33 -10.94
N LEU A 51 -46.34 -16.21 -11.73
CA LEU A 51 -45.20 -17.13 -11.67
C LEU A 51 -44.29 -16.83 -10.48
N ILE A 52 -44.39 -15.65 -9.88
CA ILE A 52 -43.53 -15.22 -8.78
C ILE A 52 -44.03 -15.86 -7.49
N GLN A 53 -43.30 -16.87 -7.00
CA GLN A 53 -43.64 -17.60 -5.79
C GLN A 53 -42.59 -17.45 -4.69
N GLU A 54 -43.00 -17.78 -3.47
CA GLU A 54 -42.10 -17.91 -2.31
C GLU A 54 -40.96 -18.91 -2.63
N ASP A 55 -39.76 -18.63 -2.12
CA ASP A 55 -38.52 -19.40 -2.30
C ASP A 55 -37.96 -19.50 -3.72
N MET A 56 -38.59 -18.88 -4.72
CA MET A 56 -37.97 -18.67 -6.03
C MET A 56 -36.80 -17.68 -5.96
N LEU A 57 -35.97 -17.68 -7.00
CA LEU A 57 -34.76 -16.86 -7.06
C LEU A 57 -34.93 -15.71 -8.05
N ILE A 58 -34.44 -14.53 -7.70
CA ILE A 58 -34.31 -13.38 -8.59
C ILE A 58 -32.83 -13.11 -8.79
N LYS A 59 -32.39 -13.08 -10.04
CA LYS A 59 -31.06 -12.61 -10.44
C LYS A 59 -31.15 -11.11 -10.71
N ALA A 60 -30.45 -10.32 -9.90
CA ALA A 60 -30.43 -8.86 -10.00
C ALA A 60 -28.98 -8.33 -10.12
N PRO A 61 -28.73 -7.30 -10.96
CA PRO A 61 -27.44 -6.63 -11.00
C PRO A 61 -27.18 -5.87 -9.70
N THR A 62 -25.95 -5.96 -9.19
CA THR A 62 -25.45 -5.21 -8.04
C THR A 62 -24.14 -4.50 -8.40
N PRO A 63 -23.77 -3.45 -7.66
CA PRO A 63 -22.52 -2.73 -7.91
C PRO A 63 -21.28 -3.61 -7.68
N VAL A 64 -20.24 -3.45 -8.51
CA VAL A 64 -18.93 -4.13 -8.45
C VAL A 64 -18.98 -5.65 -8.69
N LEU A 65 -19.86 -6.38 -8.01
CA LEU A 65 -19.95 -7.84 -8.03
C LEU A 65 -20.82 -8.38 -9.18
N GLY A 66 -21.49 -7.50 -9.94
CA GLY A 66 -22.31 -7.90 -11.08
C GLY A 66 -23.62 -8.57 -10.65
N ALA A 67 -24.04 -9.62 -11.36
CA ALA A 67 -25.34 -10.26 -11.09
C ALA A 67 -25.30 -11.17 -9.85
N GLN A 68 -26.20 -10.93 -8.90
CA GLN A 68 -26.34 -11.67 -7.65
C GLN A 68 -27.71 -12.33 -7.52
N LEU A 69 -27.77 -13.43 -6.76
CA LEU A 69 -28.99 -14.20 -6.52
C LEU A 69 -29.67 -13.80 -5.19
N PHE A 70 -30.98 -13.54 -5.27
CA PHE A 70 -31.83 -13.22 -4.13
C PHE A 70 -33.00 -14.21 -4.05
N ARG A 71 -33.26 -14.80 -2.88
CA ARG A 71 -34.40 -15.69 -2.64
C ARG A 71 -35.60 -14.91 -2.13
N ILE A 72 -36.73 -15.09 -2.81
CA ILE A 72 -38.00 -14.47 -2.45
C ILE A 72 -38.49 -15.06 -1.13
N LYS A 73 -38.78 -14.21 -0.15
CA LYS A 73 -39.33 -14.64 1.14
C LYS A 73 -40.73 -14.10 1.39
N THR A 74 -41.05 -12.92 0.88
CA THR A 74 -42.35 -12.30 1.14
C THR A 74 -42.85 -11.58 -0.12
N PRO A 75 -43.71 -12.23 -0.91
CA PRO A 75 -44.54 -11.57 -1.91
C PRO A 75 -45.81 -11.00 -1.24
N VAL A 76 -46.06 -9.71 -1.38
CA VAL A 76 -47.26 -9.02 -0.87
C VAL A 76 -48.05 -8.47 -2.04
N GLU A 77 -49.27 -8.96 -2.25
CA GLU A 77 -50.18 -8.46 -3.28
C GLU A 77 -50.88 -7.18 -2.81
N HIS A 78 -50.75 -6.12 -3.60
CA HIS A 78 -51.54 -4.89 -3.49
C HIS A 78 -52.51 -4.81 -4.66
N ASN A 79 -53.39 -3.80 -4.66
CA ASN A 79 -54.45 -3.66 -5.68
C ASN A 79 -53.92 -3.68 -7.13
N ASP A 80 -52.78 -3.03 -7.38
CA ASP A 80 -52.27 -2.81 -8.74
C ASP A 80 -50.83 -3.36 -8.94
N TYR A 81 -50.19 -3.90 -7.90
CA TYR A 81 -48.81 -4.40 -7.96
C TYR A 81 -48.51 -5.45 -6.88
N LEU A 82 -47.53 -6.30 -7.15
CA LEU A 82 -46.90 -7.24 -6.24
C LEU A 82 -45.61 -6.63 -5.67
N GLU A 83 -45.48 -6.58 -4.34
CA GLU A 83 -44.28 -6.15 -3.63
C GLU A 83 -43.50 -7.36 -3.13
N ILE A 84 -42.28 -7.54 -3.63
CA ILE A 84 -41.47 -8.72 -3.40
C ILE A 84 -40.28 -8.32 -2.53
N THR A 85 -40.17 -8.93 -1.35
CA THR A 85 -38.97 -8.86 -0.51
C THR A 85 -38.17 -10.15 -0.65
N ALA A 86 -36.94 -10.01 -1.15
CA ALA A 86 -36.01 -11.10 -1.36
C ALA A 86 -34.69 -10.85 -0.60
N TYR A 87 -34.12 -11.91 -0.04
CA TYR A 87 -32.86 -11.87 0.70
C TYR A 87 -31.74 -12.49 -0.13
N HIS A 88 -30.51 -12.03 0.03
CA HIS A 88 -29.38 -12.62 -0.68
C HIS A 88 -29.26 -14.12 -0.41
N ILE A 89 -28.85 -14.90 -1.40
CA ILE A 89 -28.79 -16.38 -1.31
C ILE A 89 -28.00 -16.89 -0.10
N SER A 90 -27.04 -16.11 0.41
CA SER A 90 -26.30 -16.41 1.65
C SER A 90 -27.18 -16.64 2.86
N ASP A 91 -28.36 -16.02 2.94
CA ASP A 91 -29.22 -16.11 4.11
C ASP A 91 -29.86 -17.51 4.28
N ASP A 92 -29.89 -18.32 3.22
CA ASP A 92 -30.34 -19.72 3.26
C ASP A 92 -29.53 -20.59 4.25
N ILE A 93 -28.27 -20.23 4.49
CA ILE A 93 -27.37 -20.96 5.38
C ILE A 93 -27.11 -20.26 6.71
N MET A 94 -27.53 -19.00 6.89
CA MET A 94 -27.23 -18.21 8.09
C MET A 94 -27.85 -18.79 9.37
N GLN A 95 -28.95 -19.55 9.27
CA GLN A 95 -29.59 -20.20 10.42
C GLN A 95 -29.02 -21.59 10.76
N ARG A 96 -27.99 -22.06 10.05
CA ARG A 96 -27.40 -23.40 10.29
C ARG A 96 -26.74 -23.46 11.66
N SER A 97 -26.98 -24.53 12.40
CA SER A 97 -26.36 -24.73 13.71
C SER A 97 -24.90 -25.15 13.60
N ILE A 98 -24.05 -24.53 14.41
CA ILE A 98 -22.62 -24.79 14.53
C ILE A 98 -22.34 -25.33 15.92
N THR A 99 -21.66 -26.47 15.96
CA THR A 99 -21.18 -27.05 17.22
C THR A 99 -20.01 -26.24 17.78
N PRO A 100 -19.84 -26.19 19.13
CA PRO A 100 -18.78 -25.43 19.76
C PRO A 100 -17.41 -25.66 19.10
N LEU A 101 -16.77 -24.59 18.63
CA LEU A 101 -15.44 -24.63 18.04
C LEU A 101 -14.46 -23.78 18.85
N SER A 102 -13.21 -24.23 18.85
CA SER A 102 -12.09 -23.53 19.47
C SER A 102 -10.95 -23.42 18.48
N VAL A 103 -10.51 -22.18 18.24
CA VAL A 103 -9.44 -21.81 17.33
C VAL A 103 -8.49 -20.93 18.13
N SER A 104 -7.24 -21.38 18.32
CA SER A 104 -6.24 -20.64 19.09
C SER A 104 -5.06 -20.22 18.21
N SER A 105 -4.77 -18.92 18.18
CA SER A 105 -3.65 -18.32 17.43
C SER A 105 -3.61 -18.73 15.94
N GLN A 106 -4.75 -18.67 15.25
CA GLN A 106 -4.86 -19.01 13.82
C GLN A 106 -5.35 -17.81 12.98
N SER A 107 -5.19 -17.90 11.66
CA SER A 107 -5.70 -16.90 10.70
C SER A 107 -7.23 -16.97 10.59
N CYS A 108 -7.83 -15.93 10.01
CA CYS A 108 -9.28 -15.87 9.79
C CYS A 108 -9.74 -17.02 8.87
N ASP A 109 -8.96 -17.32 7.84
CA ASP A 109 -9.25 -18.41 6.89
C ASP A 109 -9.31 -19.80 7.57
N MET A 110 -8.42 -20.04 8.53
CA MET A 110 -8.46 -21.26 9.34
C MET A 110 -9.66 -21.30 10.29
N ALA A 111 -10.05 -20.15 10.86
CA ALA A 111 -11.25 -20.04 11.69
C ALA A 111 -12.53 -20.32 10.87
N LEU A 112 -12.63 -19.77 9.66
CA LEU A 112 -13.72 -20.05 8.72
C LEU A 112 -13.74 -21.53 8.31
N SER A 113 -12.59 -22.12 8.01
CA SER A 113 -12.48 -23.56 7.69
C SER A 113 -12.98 -24.44 8.85
N ARG A 114 -12.62 -24.10 10.09
CA ARG A 114 -13.13 -24.81 11.29
C ARG A 114 -14.62 -24.61 11.49
N MET A 115 -15.12 -23.40 11.26
CA MET A 115 -16.55 -23.10 11.32
C MET A 115 -17.34 -24.00 10.34
N VAL A 116 -16.88 -24.12 9.09
CA VAL A 116 -17.50 -24.99 8.08
C VAL A 116 -17.50 -26.45 8.52
N GLN A 117 -16.38 -26.95 9.08
CA GLN A 117 -16.28 -28.33 9.61
C GLN A 117 -17.23 -28.61 10.78
N ASN A 118 -17.48 -27.60 11.62
CA ASN A 118 -18.30 -27.74 12.82
C ASN A 118 -19.81 -27.51 12.58
N THR A 119 -20.22 -27.29 11.33
CA THR A 119 -21.64 -27.18 10.96
C THR A 119 -22.34 -28.54 11.10
N LYS A 120 -23.52 -28.57 11.72
CA LYS A 120 -24.28 -29.83 11.90
C LYS A 120 -24.85 -30.36 10.60
N THR A 121 -25.07 -29.49 9.62
CA THR A 121 -25.56 -29.84 8.29
C THR A 121 -24.65 -29.22 7.27
N ALA A 122 -24.31 -29.99 6.23
CA ALA A 122 -23.43 -29.54 5.16
C ALA A 122 -23.93 -28.22 4.55
N LEU A 123 -23.01 -27.29 4.36
CA LEU A 123 -23.29 -25.97 3.78
C LEU A 123 -23.45 -25.99 2.25
N GLY A 124 -23.46 -27.17 1.60
CA GLY A 124 -23.68 -27.28 0.16
C GLY A 124 -22.56 -26.64 -0.66
N ASP A 125 -22.93 -25.82 -1.66
CA ASP A 125 -22.01 -25.16 -2.60
C ASP A 125 -21.39 -23.86 -2.06
N PHE A 126 -21.70 -23.49 -0.82
CA PHE A 126 -21.19 -22.27 -0.21
C PHE A 126 -19.73 -22.44 0.21
N SER A 127 -18.89 -21.46 -0.15
CA SER A 127 -17.47 -21.43 0.16
C SER A 127 -17.12 -20.21 0.99
N PHE A 128 -16.16 -20.38 1.91
CA PHE A 128 -15.72 -19.35 2.85
C PHE A 128 -14.20 -19.22 2.77
N ASN A 129 -13.69 -18.00 2.59
CA ASN A 129 -12.25 -17.74 2.58
C ASN A 129 -11.92 -16.35 3.15
N SER A 130 -10.64 -16.11 3.44
CA SER A 130 -10.18 -14.80 3.92
C SER A 130 -8.73 -14.49 3.50
N ASP A 131 -8.43 -13.21 3.31
CA ASP A 131 -7.07 -12.70 3.07
C ASP A 131 -6.34 -12.29 4.38
N ILE A 132 -7.04 -12.32 5.53
CA ILE A 132 -6.55 -11.82 6.81
C ILE A 132 -5.58 -12.84 7.43
N GLN A 133 -4.30 -12.47 7.49
CA GLN A 133 -3.21 -13.31 8.01
C GLN A 133 -2.98 -13.15 9.52
N GLU A 134 -3.56 -12.13 10.15
CA GLU A 134 -3.43 -11.89 11.58
C GLU A 134 -3.93 -13.08 12.40
N ARG A 135 -3.11 -13.52 13.36
CA ARG A 135 -3.45 -14.64 14.22
C ARG A 135 -4.26 -14.16 15.42
N ARG A 136 -5.46 -14.70 15.58
CA ARG A 136 -6.33 -14.44 16.73
C ARG A 136 -6.91 -15.74 17.27
N THR A 137 -7.53 -15.65 18.44
CA THR A 137 -8.17 -16.77 19.12
C THR A 137 -9.67 -16.51 19.18
N PHE A 138 -10.45 -17.53 18.81
CA PHE A 138 -11.91 -17.50 18.76
C PHE A 138 -12.46 -18.81 19.32
N ASN A 139 -13.33 -18.70 20.33
CA ASN A 139 -13.91 -19.85 21.01
C ASN A 139 -15.39 -19.60 21.25
N THR A 140 -16.21 -20.61 20.97
CA THR A 140 -17.64 -20.65 21.30
C THR A 140 -17.88 -21.73 22.34
N THR A 141 -18.70 -21.47 23.36
CA THR A 141 -19.00 -22.44 24.44
C THR A 141 -20.26 -23.25 24.19
N GLU A 142 -21.20 -22.71 23.42
CA GLU A 142 -22.51 -23.32 23.17
C GLU A 142 -22.76 -23.55 21.68
N THR A 143 -23.81 -24.32 21.36
CA THR A 143 -24.23 -24.48 19.96
C THR A 143 -24.94 -23.20 19.53
N GLU A 144 -24.43 -22.59 18.48
CA GLU A 144 -24.84 -21.29 17.98
C GLU A 144 -25.23 -21.37 16.49
N THR A 145 -25.71 -20.27 15.91
CA THR A 145 -26.06 -20.22 14.47
C THR A 145 -24.88 -19.73 13.64
N LEU A 146 -24.86 -20.02 12.34
CA LEU A 146 -23.87 -19.47 11.42
C LEU A 146 -23.88 -17.94 11.45
N TYR A 147 -25.07 -17.34 11.52
CA TYR A 147 -25.21 -15.91 11.70
C TYR A 147 -24.51 -15.41 12.96
N SER A 148 -24.69 -16.07 14.11
CA SER A 148 -24.09 -15.59 15.36
C SER A 148 -22.57 -15.74 15.38
N VAL A 149 -22.08 -16.90 14.94
CA VAL A 149 -20.64 -17.19 14.89
C VAL A 149 -19.93 -16.32 13.85
N LEU A 150 -20.55 -16.02 12.71
CA LEU A 150 -19.92 -15.29 11.63
C LEU A 150 -20.11 -13.77 11.70
N LEU A 151 -21.31 -13.29 12.05
CA LEU A 151 -21.75 -11.91 11.86
C LEU A 151 -22.25 -11.19 13.13
N ASP A 152 -22.73 -11.90 14.16
CA ASP A 152 -23.37 -11.26 15.33
C ASP A 152 -22.35 -10.61 16.29
N GLY A 153 -21.90 -9.43 15.88
CA GLY A 153 -21.15 -8.50 16.70
C GLY A 153 -19.67 -8.84 16.89
N LYS A 154 -19.08 -8.25 17.94
CA LYS A 154 -17.64 -8.21 18.21
C LYS A 154 -17.03 -9.55 18.61
N HIS A 155 -17.87 -10.52 18.96
CA HIS A 155 -17.52 -11.89 19.33
C HIS A 155 -17.84 -12.88 18.21
N SER A 156 -18.03 -12.39 16.97
CA SER A 156 -18.09 -13.21 15.75
C SER A 156 -16.72 -13.32 15.09
N ILE A 157 -16.56 -14.20 14.10
CA ILE A 157 -15.32 -14.34 13.33
C ILE A 157 -15.02 -13.03 12.58
N VAL A 158 -16.00 -12.42 11.92
CA VAL A 158 -15.80 -11.15 11.21
C VAL A 158 -15.44 -10.04 12.20
N GLY A 159 -16.10 -9.99 13.36
CA GLY A 159 -15.80 -9.00 14.41
C GLY A 159 -14.43 -9.20 15.09
N THR A 160 -14.02 -10.45 15.30
CA THR A 160 -12.76 -10.78 15.98
C THR A 160 -11.56 -10.41 15.11
N TRP A 161 -11.62 -10.68 13.81
CA TRP A 161 -10.57 -10.34 12.84
C TRP A 161 -10.73 -8.95 12.22
N GLU A 162 -11.74 -8.19 12.63
CA GLU A 162 -12.03 -6.83 12.12
C GLU A 162 -12.16 -6.81 10.59
N GLY A 163 -12.76 -7.87 10.04
CA GLY A 163 -12.91 -8.07 8.59
C GLY A 163 -14.18 -7.44 8.03
N GLU A 164 -14.21 -7.35 6.70
CA GLU A 164 -15.33 -6.86 5.90
C GLU A 164 -15.81 -8.00 4.99
N LEU A 165 -17.05 -8.45 5.21
CA LEU A 165 -17.65 -9.54 4.47
C LEU A 165 -18.07 -9.08 3.07
N VAL A 166 -17.62 -9.83 2.06
CA VAL A 166 -18.02 -9.74 0.67
C VAL A 166 -18.82 -11.00 0.35
N ARG A 167 -20.06 -10.82 -0.13
CA ARG A 167 -20.97 -11.91 -0.52
C ARG A 167 -21.12 -11.89 -2.03
N ASP A 168 -20.55 -12.87 -2.71
CA ASP A 168 -20.68 -13.07 -4.15
C ASP A 168 -21.33 -14.43 -4.41
N ASN A 169 -22.65 -14.43 -4.53
CA ASN A 169 -23.49 -15.60 -4.71
C ASN A 169 -23.20 -16.65 -3.62
N PHE A 170 -22.54 -17.76 -3.98
CA PHE A 170 -22.17 -18.83 -3.06
C PHE A 170 -20.77 -18.65 -2.43
N ALA A 171 -19.98 -17.69 -2.92
CA ALA A 171 -18.66 -17.38 -2.37
C ALA A 171 -18.75 -16.25 -1.32
N MET A 172 -18.24 -16.54 -0.13
CA MET A 172 -18.19 -15.59 0.97
C MET A 172 -16.74 -15.33 1.35
N THR A 173 -16.29 -14.10 1.15
CA THR A 173 -14.90 -13.70 1.43
C THR A 173 -14.86 -12.66 2.54
N VAL A 174 -14.11 -12.93 3.59
CA VAL A 174 -13.82 -11.95 4.64
C VAL A 174 -12.50 -11.24 4.30
N LYS A 175 -12.60 -9.99 3.85
CA LYS A 175 -11.43 -9.18 3.48
C LYS A 175 -10.98 -8.29 4.63
N LYS A 176 -9.69 -7.98 4.72
CA LYS A 176 -9.17 -6.95 5.65
C LYS A 176 -9.71 -5.55 5.33
N ASN A 177 -9.86 -5.24 4.04
CA ASN A 177 -10.43 -3.99 3.55
C ASN A 177 -11.08 -4.27 2.19
N ARG A 178 -12.39 -4.06 2.08
CA ARG A 178 -13.18 -4.31 0.86
C ARG A 178 -12.97 -3.23 -0.20
N GLY A 179 -12.80 -1.98 0.23
CA GLY A 179 -12.63 -0.83 -0.67
C GLY A 179 -11.30 -0.10 -0.51
N GLU A 180 -11.11 0.89 -1.37
CA GLU A 180 -9.87 1.63 -1.55
C GLU A 180 -10.08 3.12 -1.25
N ASN A 181 -8.99 3.84 -0.96
CA ASN A 181 -9.06 5.29 -0.85
C ASN A 181 -8.89 5.91 -2.25
N ARG A 182 -10.01 6.15 -2.93
CA ARG A 182 -10.04 6.70 -4.30
C ARG A 182 -9.86 8.22 -4.36
N GLY A 183 -9.63 8.90 -3.23
CA GLY A 183 -9.46 10.35 -3.17
C GLY A 183 -10.71 11.16 -3.56
N VAL A 184 -11.88 10.51 -3.64
CA VAL A 184 -13.13 11.16 -4.06
C VAL A 184 -13.56 12.20 -3.02
N VAL A 185 -13.78 13.43 -3.47
CA VAL A 185 -14.25 14.54 -2.64
C VAL A 185 -15.71 14.83 -2.97
N ILE A 186 -16.61 14.48 -2.04
CA ILE A 186 -18.03 14.76 -2.21
C ILE A 186 -18.33 16.16 -1.67
N THR A 187 -18.69 17.09 -2.55
CA THR A 187 -19.06 18.47 -2.16
C THR A 187 -20.54 18.76 -2.38
N THR A 188 -21.16 19.47 -1.41
CA THR A 188 -22.59 19.82 -1.41
C THR A 188 -23.07 20.69 -2.56
N HIS A 189 -22.17 21.20 -3.40
CA HIS A 189 -22.50 22.18 -4.44
C HIS A 189 -22.45 21.60 -5.85
N LYS A 190 -22.04 20.34 -6.04
CA LYS A 190 -21.95 19.72 -7.37
C LYS A 190 -22.74 18.41 -7.51
N ASN A 191 -22.68 17.49 -6.53
CA ASN A 191 -23.09 16.09 -6.75
C ASN A 191 -24.04 15.50 -5.67
N LEU A 192 -24.83 16.33 -4.99
CA LEU A 192 -25.59 15.94 -3.79
C LEU A 192 -27.07 16.33 -3.93
N LYS A 193 -27.97 15.34 -4.03
CA LYS A 193 -29.43 15.53 -4.07
C LYS A 193 -29.99 15.76 -2.67
N ASP A 194 -29.58 14.92 -1.71
CA ASP A 194 -29.93 15.07 -0.30
C ASP A 194 -28.76 14.73 0.62
N TYR A 195 -28.67 15.45 1.74
CA TYR A 195 -27.63 15.29 2.76
C TYR A 195 -28.28 15.15 4.13
N GLN A 196 -28.12 13.98 4.74
CA GLN A 196 -28.57 13.72 6.11
C GLN A 196 -27.38 13.38 7.00
N ARG A 197 -27.25 14.08 8.13
CA ARG A 197 -26.23 13.80 9.16
C ARG A 197 -26.91 13.55 10.50
N THR A 198 -26.60 12.40 11.10
CA THR A 198 -27.13 11.98 12.39
C THR A 198 -26.00 11.85 13.39
N ARG A 199 -26.06 12.64 14.47
CA ARG A 199 -25.15 12.52 15.61
C ARG A 199 -25.86 11.89 16.80
N ASN A 200 -25.35 10.77 17.31
CA ASN A 200 -25.97 10.06 18.42
C ASN A 200 -24.96 9.77 19.54
N SER A 201 -25.28 10.21 20.77
CA SER A 201 -24.48 10.03 21.98
C SER A 201 -24.99 8.91 22.90
N GLN A 202 -26.12 8.28 22.58
CA GLN A 202 -26.78 7.28 23.42
C GLN A 202 -25.90 6.04 23.70
N ASN A 203 -25.04 5.66 22.75
CA ASN A 203 -24.21 4.45 22.83
C ASN A 203 -22.74 4.74 23.19
N VAL A 204 -22.41 5.97 23.59
CA VAL A 204 -21.05 6.34 24.01
C VAL A 204 -20.71 5.58 25.28
N VAL A 205 -19.53 4.94 25.34
CA VAL A 205 -19.01 4.25 26.52
C VAL A 205 -17.78 5.02 27.03
N THR A 206 -17.83 5.50 28.26
CA THR A 206 -16.75 6.26 28.90
C THR A 206 -15.94 5.44 29.90
N ARG A 207 -16.43 4.26 30.29
CA ARG A 207 -15.74 3.33 31.19
C ARG A 207 -15.96 1.88 30.77
N ILE A 208 -14.87 1.11 30.75
CA ILE A 208 -14.85 -0.31 30.41
C ILE A 208 -14.54 -1.12 31.66
N HIS A 209 -15.37 -2.12 31.95
CA HIS A 209 -15.03 -3.20 32.86
C HIS A 209 -14.58 -4.42 32.04
N ALA A 210 -13.28 -4.63 31.97
CA ALA A 210 -12.69 -5.76 31.27
C ALA A 210 -12.55 -6.97 32.21
N LYS A 211 -12.97 -8.15 31.74
CA LYS A 211 -12.83 -9.44 32.43
C LYS A 211 -11.99 -10.39 31.57
N SER A 212 -11.14 -11.20 32.18
CA SER A 212 -10.46 -12.33 31.52
C SER A 212 -10.58 -13.54 32.42
N THR A 213 -11.24 -14.59 31.97
CA THR A 213 -11.29 -15.88 32.68
C THR A 213 -10.44 -16.88 31.92
N PHE A 214 -9.40 -17.40 32.55
CA PHE A 214 -8.53 -18.42 31.97
C PHE A 214 -8.09 -19.45 33.01
N LYS A 215 -7.76 -20.65 32.55
CA LYS A 215 -7.24 -21.75 33.38
C LYS A 215 -5.72 -21.84 33.22
N PRO A 216 -4.92 -21.54 34.26
CA PRO A 216 -3.47 -21.74 34.22
C PRO A 216 -3.12 -23.22 34.05
N GLU A 217 -2.04 -23.52 33.34
CA GLU A 217 -1.54 -24.89 33.14
C GLU A 217 -1.28 -25.56 34.51
N GLY A 218 -2.00 -26.65 34.80
CA GLY A 218 -1.87 -27.41 36.06
C GLY A 218 -2.80 -27.01 37.21
N ALA A 219 -3.67 -26.00 37.06
CA ALA A 219 -4.64 -25.62 38.10
C ALA A 219 -6.00 -26.31 37.90
N GLU A 220 -6.68 -26.72 38.97
CA GLU A 220 -8.03 -27.29 38.88
C GLU A 220 -9.14 -26.22 38.74
N THR A 221 -8.87 -24.98 39.15
CA THR A 221 -9.84 -23.87 39.17
C THR A 221 -9.52 -22.76 38.17
N GLU A 222 -10.56 -22.14 37.62
CA GLU A 222 -10.44 -20.99 36.71
C GLU A 222 -10.03 -19.72 37.45
N THR A 223 -9.09 -18.96 36.88
CA THR A 223 -8.68 -17.66 37.41
C THR A 223 -9.38 -16.56 36.60
N THR A 224 -10.03 -15.62 37.29
CA THR A 224 -10.69 -14.47 36.65
C THR A 224 -9.97 -13.17 37.02
N LEU A 225 -9.44 -12.47 36.02
CA LEU A 225 -8.93 -11.11 36.13
C LEU A 225 -10.03 -10.10 35.82
N LYS A 226 -10.11 -9.01 36.59
CA LYS A 226 -11.02 -7.88 36.34
C LYS A 226 -10.22 -6.57 36.35
N VAL A 227 -10.43 -5.73 35.36
CA VAL A 227 -9.80 -4.41 35.22
C VAL A 227 -10.84 -3.39 34.82
N THR A 228 -10.82 -2.22 35.44
CA THR A 228 -11.63 -1.07 35.01
C THR A 228 -10.72 -0.04 34.34
N VAL A 229 -11.11 0.42 33.15
CA VAL A 229 -10.37 1.43 32.38
C VAL A 229 -11.32 2.55 31.96
N ASP A 230 -10.92 3.77 32.28
CA ASP A 230 -11.68 4.99 31.97
C ASP A 230 -11.14 5.65 30.71
N SER A 231 -12.05 6.18 29.89
CA SER A 231 -11.68 7.01 28.75
C SER A 231 -11.12 8.36 29.23
N PRO A 232 -10.12 8.93 28.56
CA PRO A 232 -9.70 10.33 28.76
C PRO A 232 -10.85 11.34 28.59
N LEU A 233 -11.91 10.97 27.87
CA LEU A 233 -13.10 11.80 27.61
C LEU A 233 -14.21 11.60 28.66
N ILE A 234 -13.97 10.85 29.74
CA ILE A 234 -14.99 10.58 30.77
C ILE A 234 -15.64 11.84 31.35
N ASN A 235 -14.86 12.92 31.51
CA ASN A 235 -15.35 14.21 32.03
C ASN A 235 -15.98 15.10 30.95
N SER A 236 -15.98 14.67 29.68
CA SER A 236 -16.60 15.41 28.57
C SER A 236 -18.09 15.11 28.42
N TYR A 237 -18.62 14.14 29.17
CA TYR A 237 -20.03 13.73 29.14
C TYR A 237 -20.70 13.95 30.51
N PRO A 238 -22.00 14.27 30.54
CA PRO A 238 -22.72 14.52 31.80
C PRO A 238 -22.84 13.30 32.72
N TYR A 239 -22.77 12.09 32.15
CA TYR A 239 -22.93 10.82 32.85
C TYR A 239 -21.84 9.84 32.42
N ILE A 240 -21.45 8.94 33.33
CA ILE A 240 -20.52 7.86 33.04
C ILE A 240 -21.31 6.70 32.44
N ASN A 241 -21.00 6.35 31.19
CA ASN A 241 -21.60 5.22 30.50
C ASN A 241 -20.64 4.02 30.56
N GLU A 242 -21.08 2.95 31.20
CA GLU A 242 -20.25 1.78 31.52
C GLU A 242 -20.61 0.60 30.61
N LYS A 243 -19.60 -0.19 30.19
CA LYS A 243 -19.81 -1.44 29.46
C LYS A 243 -18.81 -2.51 29.84
N GLU A 244 -19.27 -3.75 29.95
CA GLU A 244 -18.41 -4.90 30.23
C GLU A 244 -17.86 -5.51 28.94
N TYR A 245 -16.60 -5.97 28.99
CA TYR A 245 -15.94 -6.65 27.87
C TYR A 245 -15.11 -7.84 28.37
N GLU A 246 -15.17 -8.98 27.68
CA GLU A 246 -14.40 -10.17 28.06
C GLU A 246 -13.27 -10.48 27.06
N ASN A 247 -12.10 -10.84 27.57
CA ASN A 247 -10.93 -11.26 26.79
C ASN A 247 -10.20 -12.43 27.48
N ASN A 248 -10.54 -13.65 27.10
CA ASN A 248 -9.97 -14.87 27.69
C ASN A 248 -8.51 -15.17 27.28
N ASN A 249 -7.90 -14.31 26.45
CA ASN A 249 -6.50 -14.47 26.02
C ASN A 249 -5.51 -13.68 26.88
N ALA A 250 -5.96 -12.65 27.61
CA ALA A 250 -5.09 -11.83 28.44
C ALA A 250 -4.78 -12.57 29.74
N LYS A 251 -3.51 -12.95 29.92
CA LYS A 251 -3.07 -13.72 31.10
C LYS A 251 -2.61 -12.83 32.25
N THR A 252 -2.44 -11.53 31.99
CA THR A 252 -2.04 -10.53 32.98
C THR A 252 -3.00 -9.34 33.05
N VAL A 253 -3.01 -8.67 34.20
CA VAL A 253 -3.81 -7.44 34.45
C VAL A 253 -3.38 -6.32 33.49
N GLU A 254 -2.08 -6.20 33.21
CA GLU A 254 -1.56 -5.14 32.32
C GLU A 254 -1.95 -5.36 30.85
N GLU A 255 -1.92 -6.60 30.36
CA GLU A 255 -2.39 -6.94 29.02
C GLU A 255 -3.89 -6.65 28.86
N LEU A 256 -4.69 -7.04 29.86
CA LEU A 256 -6.13 -6.78 29.87
C LEU A 256 -6.43 -5.28 29.90
N LYS A 257 -5.65 -4.50 30.68
CA LYS A 257 -5.73 -3.04 30.74
C LYS A 257 -5.39 -2.40 29.41
N LYS A 258 -4.27 -2.78 28.78
CA LYS A 258 -3.83 -2.26 27.48
C LYS A 258 -4.82 -2.59 26.38
N TRP A 259 -5.39 -3.79 26.39
CA TRP A 259 -6.44 -4.21 25.47
C TRP A 259 -7.72 -3.38 25.64
N ALA A 260 -8.16 -3.15 26.88
CA ALA A 260 -9.33 -2.32 27.16
C ALA A 260 -9.10 -0.87 26.72
N GLN A 261 -7.92 -0.32 26.96
CA GLN A 261 -7.54 1.04 26.55
C GLN A 261 -7.44 1.18 25.01
N ALA A 262 -7.00 0.13 24.33
CA ALA A 262 -7.00 0.07 22.87
C ALA A 262 -8.42 0.07 22.28
N LYS A 263 -9.46 -0.35 23.00
CA LYS A 263 -10.85 -0.25 22.50
C LYS A 263 -11.31 1.20 22.35
N PHE A 264 -10.96 2.09 23.28
CA PHE A 264 -11.24 3.52 23.13
C PHE A 264 -10.51 4.09 21.90
N THR A 265 -9.22 3.76 21.75
CA THR A 265 -8.37 4.31 20.70
C THR A 265 -8.72 3.78 19.31
N ASN A 266 -8.96 2.48 19.17
CA ASN A 266 -9.14 1.83 17.86
C ASN A 266 -10.59 1.86 17.37
N GLN A 267 -11.56 1.86 18.30
CA GLN A 267 -12.99 1.78 17.95
C GLN A 267 -13.75 3.07 18.22
N GLY A 268 -13.15 4.04 18.94
CA GLY A 268 -13.76 5.34 19.18
C GLY A 268 -15.07 5.29 19.96
N ILE A 269 -15.27 4.24 20.77
CA ILE A 269 -16.53 4.02 21.50
C ILE A 269 -16.82 5.10 22.55
N ASP A 270 -15.82 5.91 22.90
CA ASP A 270 -15.90 7.06 23.80
C ASP A 270 -16.24 8.37 23.08
N LYS A 271 -16.57 8.32 21.79
CA LYS A 271 -16.96 9.46 20.96
C LYS A 271 -18.40 9.35 20.48
N VAL A 272 -19.07 10.48 20.33
CA VAL A 272 -20.40 10.58 19.72
C VAL A 272 -20.35 10.04 18.30
N SER A 273 -21.26 9.13 17.97
CA SER A 273 -21.41 8.60 16.61
C SER A 273 -21.86 9.71 15.66
N ASP A 274 -21.39 9.70 14.42
CA ASP A 274 -21.57 10.76 13.43
C ASP A 274 -21.82 10.17 12.04
N ALA A 275 -23.02 9.63 11.81
CA ALA A 275 -23.39 8.99 10.55
C ALA A 275 -23.80 10.02 9.49
N ILE A 276 -23.41 9.80 8.24
CA ILE A 276 -23.78 10.65 7.10
C ILE A 276 -24.42 9.76 6.02
N LYS A 277 -25.64 10.10 5.59
CA LYS A 277 -26.31 9.50 4.42
C LYS A 277 -26.35 10.55 3.30
N ILE A 278 -25.94 10.14 2.10
CA ILE A 278 -25.88 10.97 0.90
C ILE A 278 -26.70 10.31 -0.20
N GLU A 279 -27.57 11.08 -0.85
CA GLU A 279 -28.24 10.68 -2.09
C GLU A 279 -27.57 11.43 -3.26
N ALA A 280 -27.12 10.71 -4.29
CA ALA A 280 -26.43 11.28 -5.46
C ALA A 280 -26.97 10.64 -6.75
N TYR A 281 -27.14 11.44 -7.82
CA TYR A 281 -27.74 10.96 -9.08
C TYR A 281 -26.73 10.60 -10.18
N GLU A 282 -25.49 11.07 -10.10
CA GLU A 282 -24.36 10.67 -10.94
C GLU A 282 -23.18 11.48 -10.42
N LEU A 283 -22.10 10.80 -9.99
CA LEU A 283 -20.84 11.47 -9.66
C LEU A 283 -20.01 11.54 -10.94
N ASP A 284 -19.94 12.70 -11.61
CA ASP A 284 -19.03 13.08 -12.71
C ASP A 284 -17.80 12.13 -12.90
N GLY A 285 -18.00 10.97 -13.54
CA GLY A 285 -16.96 9.97 -13.79
C GLY A 285 -16.22 9.37 -12.57
N GLN A 286 -16.68 9.60 -11.34
CA GLN A 286 -16.04 9.10 -10.10
C GLN A 286 -17.01 8.21 -9.30
N VAL A 287 -16.98 6.91 -9.57
CA VAL A 287 -17.86 5.94 -8.88
C VAL A 287 -17.29 5.61 -7.49
N VAL A 288 -18.07 5.92 -6.45
CA VAL A 288 -17.79 5.51 -5.06
C VAL A 288 -18.47 4.17 -4.81
N HIS A 289 -17.69 3.16 -4.43
CA HIS A 289 -18.24 1.85 -4.09
C HIS A 289 -18.31 1.63 -2.59
N MET A 290 -19.06 0.60 -2.20
CA MET A 290 -19.10 0.15 -0.82
C MET A 290 -17.71 -0.31 -0.34
N GLY A 291 -17.31 0.17 0.84
CA GLY A 291 -15.98 -0.05 1.41
C GLY A 291 -14.96 1.03 1.06
N ASP A 292 -15.22 1.88 0.06
CA ASP A 292 -14.31 2.98 -0.30
C ASP A 292 -14.32 4.06 0.79
N THR A 293 -13.16 4.66 1.04
CA THR A 293 -13.04 5.82 1.92
C THR A 293 -13.08 7.09 1.10
N VAL A 294 -14.02 7.97 1.40
CA VAL A 294 -14.21 9.25 0.69
C VAL A 294 -14.04 10.42 1.63
N ASN A 295 -13.68 11.58 1.06
CA ASN A 295 -13.61 12.82 1.80
C ASN A 295 -14.89 13.64 1.58
N ILE A 296 -15.71 13.80 2.62
CA ILE A 296 -16.95 14.56 2.55
C ILE A 296 -16.65 16.00 2.95
N LYS A 297 -16.73 16.93 1.98
CA LYS A 297 -16.48 18.35 2.18
C LYS A 297 -17.73 19.19 1.93
N SER A 298 -18.37 19.65 3.00
CA SER A 298 -19.50 20.56 2.92
C SER A 298 -19.23 21.84 3.69
N ARG A 299 -19.06 22.96 2.96
CA ARG A 299 -19.02 24.30 3.58
C ARG A 299 -20.32 24.64 4.29
N LYS A 300 -21.47 24.27 3.71
CA LYS A 300 -22.82 24.53 4.26
C LYS A 300 -23.04 23.82 5.61
N HIS A 301 -22.51 22.61 5.77
CA HIS A 301 -22.70 21.80 6.98
C HIS A 301 -21.45 21.78 7.89
N ASN A 302 -20.43 22.57 7.58
CA ASN A 302 -19.13 22.62 8.25
C ASN A 302 -18.53 21.20 8.47
N VAL A 303 -18.42 20.43 7.38
CA VAL A 303 -17.90 19.05 7.39
C VAL A 303 -16.69 18.97 6.46
N ASP A 304 -15.59 18.45 6.99
CA ASP A 304 -14.39 18.01 6.26
C ASP A 304 -13.88 16.75 6.96
N ALA A 305 -14.40 15.59 6.55
CA ALA A 305 -14.17 14.33 7.22
C ALA A 305 -14.01 13.17 6.24
N PHE A 306 -13.03 12.31 6.51
CA PHE A 306 -12.89 11.02 5.87
C PHE A 306 -13.89 10.03 6.45
N LYS A 307 -14.62 9.38 5.55
CA LYS A 307 -15.74 8.51 5.88
C LYS A 307 -15.75 7.31 4.95
N LYS A 308 -15.91 6.10 5.49
CA LYS A 308 -16.03 4.88 4.69
C LYS A 308 -17.48 4.61 4.31
N ALA A 309 -17.75 4.26 3.06
CA ALA A 309 -19.08 3.83 2.63
C ALA A 309 -19.41 2.45 3.22
N ILE A 310 -20.42 2.37 4.08
CA ILE A 310 -20.80 1.13 4.80
C ILE A 310 -22.12 0.55 4.33
N ALA A 311 -22.95 1.29 3.59
CA ALA A 311 -24.14 0.74 2.99
C ALA A 311 -24.52 1.50 1.72
N TYR A 312 -25.31 0.87 0.86
CA TYR A 312 -25.89 1.52 -0.31
C TYR A 312 -27.32 1.05 -0.57
N GLU A 313 -28.06 1.90 -1.28
CA GLU A 313 -29.30 1.57 -1.98
C GLU A 313 -29.04 1.77 -3.48
N PHE A 314 -29.36 0.78 -4.30
CA PHE A 314 -29.04 0.75 -5.73
C PHE A 314 -30.27 0.35 -6.55
N ASP A 315 -30.54 1.10 -7.62
CA ASP A 315 -31.61 0.79 -8.57
C ASP A 315 -31.09 -0.25 -9.58
N ALA A 316 -31.52 -1.49 -9.42
CA ALA A 316 -31.09 -2.61 -10.26
C ALA A 316 -31.72 -2.60 -11.67
N LEU A 317 -32.70 -1.74 -11.94
CA LEU A 317 -33.26 -1.57 -13.29
C LEU A 317 -32.45 -0.56 -14.10
N LYS A 318 -32.04 0.54 -13.47
CA LYS A 318 -31.23 1.60 -14.08
C LYS A 318 -29.72 1.41 -13.96
N GLU A 319 -29.32 0.52 -13.05
CA GLU A 319 -27.92 0.27 -12.69
C GLU A 319 -27.22 1.50 -12.08
N GLU A 320 -27.95 2.25 -11.25
CA GLU A 320 -27.51 3.51 -10.62
C GLU A 320 -27.62 3.48 -9.09
N TYR A 321 -26.70 4.15 -8.39
CA TYR A 321 -26.80 4.34 -6.94
C TYR A 321 -27.94 5.32 -6.59
N ILE A 322 -28.82 4.92 -5.67
CA ILE A 322 -29.87 5.78 -5.10
C ILE A 322 -29.30 6.54 -3.91
N SER A 323 -28.64 5.82 -2.99
CA SER A 323 -28.03 6.42 -1.80
C SER A 323 -26.80 5.65 -1.33
N LEU A 324 -25.87 6.37 -0.71
CA LEU A 324 -24.70 5.84 -0.02
C LEU A 324 -24.75 6.27 1.45
N THR A 325 -24.61 5.31 2.35
CA THR A 325 -24.51 5.55 3.79
C THR A 325 -23.06 5.36 4.21
N PHE A 326 -22.54 6.35 4.92
CA PHE A 326 -21.17 6.36 5.42
C PHE A 326 -21.11 5.98 6.89
N ASP A 327 -19.94 5.51 7.32
CA ASP A 327 -19.70 5.09 8.69
C ASP A 327 -20.08 6.17 9.71
N ASP A 328 -20.43 5.71 10.90
CA ASP A 328 -20.79 6.53 12.04
C ASP A 328 -19.58 6.83 12.94
N LYS A 329 -18.37 6.39 12.58
CA LYS A 329 -17.15 6.64 13.35
C LYS A 329 -16.87 8.13 13.35
N ALA A 330 -16.53 8.72 14.49
CA ALA A 330 -16.12 10.12 14.54
C ALA A 330 -15.00 10.36 13.52
N GLY A 331 -15.28 11.11 12.45
CA GLY A 331 -14.33 11.31 11.37
C GLY A 331 -13.03 11.89 11.92
N THR A 332 -11.88 11.32 11.57
CA THR A 332 -10.55 11.86 11.93
C THR A 332 -10.19 13.11 11.11
N GLY A 333 -11.22 13.87 10.69
CA GLY A 333 -11.12 15.17 10.07
C GLY A 333 -11.85 16.20 10.93
N GLY A 334 -11.11 17.21 11.41
CA GLY A 334 -11.69 18.49 11.80
C GLY A 334 -12.29 18.62 13.20
N SER A 335 -11.96 17.75 14.17
CA SER A 335 -12.23 18.06 15.58
C SER A 335 -11.19 17.45 16.51
N ARG A 336 -10.30 18.34 16.98
CA ARG A 336 -9.62 18.31 18.29
C ARG A 336 -9.71 16.97 19.04
N SER A 337 -8.82 16.03 18.72
CA SER A 337 -8.31 15.08 19.73
C SER A 337 -7.02 15.68 20.29
N SER A 338 -7.21 16.65 21.17
CA SER A 338 -6.16 17.37 21.91
C SER A 338 -5.55 16.47 22.97
N GLY A 339 -4.35 15.94 22.71
CA GLY A 339 -3.42 15.64 23.80
C GLY A 339 -3.09 16.94 24.54
N GLY A 340 -3.07 16.88 25.88
CA GLY A 340 -3.12 17.99 26.85
C GLY A 340 -2.02 19.06 26.81
N LEU A 341 -1.27 19.22 25.72
CA LEU A 341 -0.38 20.36 25.46
C LEU A 341 -1.03 21.45 24.59
N SER A 342 -2.15 21.15 23.94
CA SER A 342 -2.80 22.06 22.98
C SER A 342 -3.72 23.11 23.61
N ASN A 343 -4.17 22.96 24.86
CA ASN A 343 -4.99 24.00 25.51
C ASN A 343 -4.18 25.24 25.91
N ALA A 344 -2.87 25.12 26.14
CA ALA A 344 -1.99 26.27 26.35
C ALA A 344 -1.57 26.94 25.03
N ALA A 345 -1.56 26.18 23.92
CA ALA A 345 -1.29 26.70 22.59
C ALA A 345 -2.53 27.35 21.96
N ASP A 346 -3.74 26.80 22.14
CA ASP A 346 -4.99 27.36 21.62
C ASP A 346 -5.40 28.69 22.30
N ALA A 347 -4.90 28.97 23.51
CA ALA A 347 -5.07 30.27 24.14
C ALA A 347 -4.06 31.33 23.61
N ILE A 348 -2.94 30.90 23.02
CA ILE A 348 -1.85 31.78 22.54
C ILE A 348 -1.88 31.91 21.00
N ILE A 349 -2.45 30.93 20.29
CA ILE A 349 -2.68 30.89 18.83
C ILE A 349 -4.16 31.25 18.52
N GLY A 350 -4.84 31.92 19.45
CA GLY A 350 -6.21 32.42 19.28
C GLY A 350 -6.32 33.73 18.50
N VAL A 351 -5.21 34.29 18.00
CA VAL A 351 -5.22 35.52 17.21
C VAL A 351 -4.38 35.31 15.95
N THR A 352 -5.08 35.30 14.81
CA THR A 352 -4.58 35.38 13.43
C THR A 352 -3.73 34.21 12.90
N GLU A 353 -4.37 33.18 12.34
CA GLU A 353 -4.31 32.85 10.90
C GLU A 353 -5.20 31.63 10.58
N SER A 354 -5.79 31.66 9.40
CA SER A 354 -7.10 31.10 9.05
C SER A 354 -7.13 29.60 8.72
N ALA A 355 -8.26 28.95 9.04
CA ALA A 355 -8.67 27.61 8.59
C ALA A 355 -8.63 27.38 7.05
N GLN A 356 -8.30 28.41 6.26
CA GLN A 356 -8.13 28.37 4.81
C GLN A 356 -6.77 27.79 4.38
N GLU A 357 -5.70 27.98 5.15
CA GLU A 357 -4.35 27.53 4.78
C GLU A 357 -4.23 26.00 4.87
N ILE A 358 -4.80 25.40 5.93
CA ILE A 358 -4.90 23.94 6.11
C ILE A 358 -5.89 23.31 5.10
N ALA A 359 -6.97 24.02 4.74
CA ALA A 359 -7.92 23.56 3.73
C ALA A 359 -7.33 23.58 2.32
N LEU A 360 -6.41 24.52 2.04
CA LEU A 360 -5.73 24.67 0.76
C LEU A 360 -4.59 23.66 0.59
N GLU A 361 -3.77 23.44 1.63
CA GLU A 361 -2.73 22.42 1.63
C GLU A 361 -3.33 21.01 1.44
N LYS A 362 -4.51 20.75 2.06
CA LYS A 362 -5.29 19.52 1.82
C LYS A 362 -5.98 19.50 0.47
N ALA A 363 -6.40 20.63 -0.09
CA ALA A 363 -6.97 20.67 -1.44
C ALA A 363 -5.91 20.38 -2.50
N ILE A 364 -4.68 20.85 -2.30
CA ILE A 364 -3.50 20.55 -3.12
C ILE A 364 -3.16 19.06 -3.03
N GLN A 365 -3.14 18.46 -1.83
CA GLN A 365 -2.93 17.01 -1.69
C GLN A 365 -4.04 16.17 -2.35
N ASN A 366 -5.31 16.59 -2.27
CA ASN A 366 -6.41 15.90 -2.95
C ASN A 366 -6.38 16.10 -4.47
N ALA A 367 -5.89 17.25 -4.94
CA ALA A 367 -5.66 17.51 -6.36
C ALA A 367 -4.48 16.69 -6.90
N ASP A 368 -3.39 16.57 -6.15
CA ASP A 368 -2.26 15.67 -6.45
C ASP A 368 -2.74 14.20 -6.49
N LEU A 369 -3.58 13.76 -5.54
CA LEU A 369 -4.16 12.41 -5.54
C LEU A 369 -5.13 12.16 -6.70
N ALA A 370 -6.00 13.13 -7.02
CA ALA A 370 -6.91 13.03 -8.16
C ALA A 370 -6.15 13.04 -9.49
N PHE A 371 -5.06 13.81 -9.55
CA PHE A 371 -4.15 13.87 -10.69
C PHE A 371 -3.38 12.57 -10.87
N ASP A 372 -2.82 12.00 -9.79
CA ASP A 372 -2.15 10.69 -9.78
C ASP A 372 -3.12 9.56 -10.16
N HIS A 373 -4.39 9.65 -9.74
CA HIS A 373 -5.43 8.71 -10.12
C HIS A 373 -5.77 8.81 -11.62
N GLN A 374 -5.91 10.02 -12.18
CA GLN A 374 -6.10 10.21 -13.62
C GLN A 374 -4.89 9.74 -14.43
N ALA A 375 -3.67 9.97 -13.94
CA ALA A 375 -2.45 9.43 -14.54
C ALA A 375 -2.40 7.89 -14.44
N GLY A 376 -2.92 7.30 -13.35
CA GLY A 376 -3.10 5.87 -13.18
C GLY A 376 -4.12 5.27 -14.16
N LEU A 377 -5.29 5.91 -14.31
CA LEU A 377 -6.32 5.52 -15.26
C LEU A 377 -5.82 5.59 -16.71
N LEU A 378 -5.11 6.67 -17.07
CA LEU A 378 -4.53 6.81 -18.41
C LEU A 378 -3.43 5.77 -18.66
N ARG A 379 -2.62 5.43 -17.65
CA ARG A 379 -1.67 4.31 -17.73
C ARG A 379 -2.37 2.98 -17.94
N GLN A 380 -3.47 2.76 -17.25
CA GLN A 380 -4.25 1.55 -17.36
C GLN A 380 -4.94 1.46 -18.73
N GLU A 381 -5.50 2.56 -19.24
CA GLU A 381 -6.06 2.64 -20.59
C GLU A 381 -5.01 2.39 -21.68
N ILE A 382 -3.79 2.88 -21.50
CA ILE A 382 -2.66 2.59 -22.40
C ILE A 382 -2.26 1.11 -22.31
N LEU A 383 -2.19 0.53 -21.11
CA LEU A 383 -1.87 -0.89 -20.90
C LEU A 383 -2.95 -1.79 -21.50
N ASP A 384 -4.22 -1.47 -21.27
CA ASP A 384 -5.38 -2.16 -21.82
C ASP A 384 -5.41 -2.02 -23.35
N GLY A 385 -5.06 -0.84 -23.89
CA GLY A 385 -4.91 -0.62 -25.33
C GLY A 385 -3.77 -1.44 -25.95
N VAL A 386 -2.67 -1.65 -25.22
CA VAL A 386 -1.56 -2.52 -25.63
C VAL A 386 -1.97 -4.00 -25.57
N GLU A 387 -2.69 -4.42 -24.53
CA GLU A 387 -3.28 -5.77 -24.40
C GLU A 387 -4.29 -6.02 -25.53
N LEU A 388 -5.16 -5.06 -25.84
CA LEU A 388 -6.14 -5.14 -26.92
C LEU A 388 -5.45 -5.21 -28.29
N ALA A 389 -4.39 -4.44 -28.51
CA ALA A 389 -3.58 -4.52 -29.73
C ALA A 389 -2.87 -5.88 -29.85
N LYS A 390 -2.40 -6.46 -28.74
CA LYS A 390 -1.80 -7.80 -28.68
C LYS A 390 -2.83 -8.89 -28.93
N ALA A 391 -4.03 -8.77 -28.38
CA ALA A 391 -5.14 -9.68 -28.63
C ALA A 391 -5.58 -9.64 -30.10
N LYS A 392 -5.68 -8.44 -30.69
CA LYS A 392 -6.01 -8.25 -32.12
C LYS A 392 -4.91 -8.76 -33.06
N ALA A 393 -3.64 -8.66 -32.66
CA ALA A 393 -2.54 -9.29 -33.38
C ALA A 393 -2.62 -10.83 -33.35
N GLU A 394 -3.01 -11.42 -32.20
CA GLU A 394 -3.18 -12.86 -32.06
C GLU A 394 -4.44 -13.37 -32.81
N GLU A 395 -5.50 -12.57 -32.87
CA GLU A 395 -6.68 -12.80 -33.71
C GLU A 395 -6.32 -12.81 -35.20
N ASN A 396 -5.61 -11.77 -35.68
CA ASN A 396 -5.13 -11.71 -37.06
C ASN A 396 -4.21 -12.90 -37.42
N LYS A 397 -3.42 -13.37 -36.45
CA LYS A 397 -2.59 -14.58 -36.61
C LYS A 397 -3.45 -15.83 -36.74
N ARG A 398 -4.51 -15.98 -35.94
CA ARG A 398 -5.46 -17.09 -36.10
C ARG A 398 -6.16 -17.04 -37.46
N ALA A 399 -6.65 -15.87 -37.86
CA ALA A 399 -7.28 -15.69 -39.17
C ALA A 399 -6.34 -16.03 -40.33
N LEU A 400 -5.04 -15.68 -40.22
CA LEU A 400 -4.03 -16.06 -41.21
C LEU A 400 -3.74 -17.57 -41.18
N SER A 401 -3.69 -18.19 -40.00
CA SER A 401 -3.53 -19.64 -39.85
C SER A 401 -4.71 -20.40 -40.47
N ASP A 402 -5.94 -19.94 -40.20
CA ASP A 402 -7.16 -20.52 -40.74
C ASP A 402 -7.22 -20.35 -42.27
N GLU A 403 -6.74 -19.23 -42.82
CA GLU A 403 -6.61 -19.03 -44.28
C GLU A 403 -5.53 -19.94 -44.90
N ILE A 404 -4.43 -20.17 -44.20
CA ILE A 404 -3.40 -21.14 -44.61
C ILE A 404 -4.00 -22.56 -44.61
N ASP A 405 -4.70 -22.93 -43.55
CA ASP A 405 -5.36 -24.24 -43.43
C ASP A 405 -6.45 -24.41 -44.49
N ARG A 406 -7.20 -23.34 -44.80
CA ARG A 406 -8.18 -23.29 -45.89
C ARG A 406 -7.52 -23.47 -47.25
N ARG A 407 -6.40 -22.80 -47.52
CA ARG A 407 -5.60 -22.97 -48.74
C ARG A 407 -4.99 -24.37 -48.84
N PHE A 408 -4.61 -24.98 -47.71
CA PHE A 408 -4.12 -26.35 -47.62
C PHE A 408 -5.23 -27.38 -47.86
N HIS A 409 -6.47 -27.08 -47.42
CA HIS A 409 -7.65 -27.90 -47.70
C HIS A 409 -8.19 -27.71 -49.13
N GLU A 410 -8.10 -26.51 -49.71
CA GLU A 410 -8.35 -26.27 -51.14
C GLU A 410 -7.30 -26.99 -52.00
N PHE A 411 -6.12 -27.25 -51.46
CA PHE A 411 -5.15 -28.22 -51.97
C PHE A 411 -5.61 -29.66 -51.67
N SER A 412 -6.87 -29.98 -51.96
CA SER A 412 -7.45 -31.31 -51.76
C SER A 412 -6.79 -32.34 -52.69
N PRO A 413 -6.53 -33.58 -52.20
CA PRO A 413 -5.96 -34.68 -52.96
C PRO A 413 -6.88 -35.24 -54.06
N GLU A 414 -8.08 -34.70 -54.28
CA GLU A 414 -9.00 -35.18 -55.32
C GLU A 414 -8.39 -35.16 -56.73
N GLY A 415 -7.60 -34.12 -57.06
CA GLY A 415 -6.85 -34.09 -58.32
C GLY A 415 -5.73 -35.14 -58.39
N PHE A 416 -5.22 -35.59 -57.24
CA PHE A 416 -4.20 -36.63 -57.14
C PHE A 416 -4.79 -38.02 -57.35
N ASP A 417 -5.98 -38.29 -56.81
CA ASP A 417 -6.71 -39.54 -57.05
C ASP A 417 -7.25 -39.62 -58.49
N GLU A 418 -7.66 -38.49 -59.08
CA GLU A 418 -8.07 -38.43 -60.49
C GLU A 418 -6.86 -38.57 -61.45
N ALA A 419 -5.71 -37.97 -61.11
CA ALA A 419 -4.46 -38.13 -61.85
C ALA A 419 -3.89 -39.55 -61.71
N LYS A 420 -3.99 -40.16 -60.53
CA LYS A 420 -3.60 -41.54 -60.25
C LYS A 420 -4.52 -42.52 -60.98
N ALA A 421 -5.83 -42.29 -60.98
CA ALA A 421 -6.78 -43.09 -61.75
C ALA A 421 -6.54 -42.97 -63.27
N LYS A 422 -6.27 -41.76 -63.79
CA LYS A 422 -5.88 -41.56 -65.20
C LYS A 422 -4.54 -42.21 -65.53
N ALA A 423 -3.56 -42.19 -64.61
CA ALA A 423 -2.27 -42.86 -64.78
C ALA A 423 -2.40 -44.40 -64.72
N GLU A 424 -3.22 -44.95 -63.84
CA GLU A 424 -3.50 -46.39 -63.74
C GLU A 424 -4.31 -46.89 -64.94
N GLU A 425 -5.24 -46.10 -65.48
CA GLU A 425 -5.98 -46.42 -66.70
C GLU A 425 -5.09 -46.33 -67.96
N ALA A 426 -4.18 -45.36 -68.00
CA ALA A 426 -3.17 -45.24 -69.05
C ALA A 426 -2.15 -46.40 -69.03
N LEU A 427 -1.68 -46.81 -67.84
CA LEU A 427 -0.81 -47.99 -67.67
C LEU A 427 -1.50 -49.31 -68.07
N LYS A 428 -2.83 -49.41 -67.90
CA LYS A 428 -3.60 -50.59 -68.33
C LYS A 428 -3.81 -50.66 -69.84
N LYS A 429 -3.87 -49.51 -70.54
CA LYS A 429 -4.06 -49.42 -71.99
C LYS A 429 -2.77 -49.47 -72.79
N ALA A 430 -1.62 -49.09 -72.22
CA ALA A 430 -0.35 -49.07 -72.91
C ALA A 430 0.57 -50.21 -72.42
N GLY A 431 0.60 -51.32 -73.17
CA GLY A 431 1.64 -52.34 -73.02
C GLY A 431 3.02 -51.68 -73.14
N ALA A 432 3.82 -51.81 -72.08
CA ALA A 432 4.98 -50.99 -71.76
C ALA A 432 6.02 -50.80 -72.89
N SER A 433 6.32 -49.53 -73.22
CA SER A 433 7.57 -49.13 -73.88
C SER A 433 8.49 -48.39 -72.88
N GLU A 434 9.79 -48.69 -72.96
CA GLU A 434 10.84 -48.20 -72.05
C GLU A 434 10.91 -46.67 -71.95
N ASP A 435 10.49 -45.96 -73.00
CA ASP A 435 10.50 -44.48 -73.07
C ASP A 435 9.45 -43.85 -72.15
N LEU A 436 8.28 -44.47 -72.01
CA LEU A 436 7.23 -44.01 -71.07
C LEU A 436 7.64 -44.19 -69.61
N ALA A 437 8.40 -45.26 -69.31
CA ALA A 437 8.94 -45.48 -67.97
C ALA A 437 10.04 -44.46 -67.62
N LYS A 438 10.85 -44.04 -68.60
CA LYS A 438 11.86 -42.97 -68.43
C LYS A 438 11.18 -41.61 -68.24
N GLU A 439 10.14 -41.31 -69.02
CA GLU A 439 9.41 -40.05 -68.93
C GLU A 439 8.61 -39.94 -67.61
N ALA A 440 7.96 -41.02 -67.18
CA ALA A 440 7.30 -41.09 -65.87
C ALA A 440 8.30 -40.90 -64.71
N LYS A 441 9.51 -41.46 -64.82
CA LYS A 441 10.58 -41.27 -63.82
C LYS A 441 11.12 -39.83 -63.83
N LEU A 442 11.22 -39.20 -65.00
CA LEU A 442 11.62 -37.79 -65.14
C LEU A 442 10.58 -36.86 -64.51
N ILE A 443 9.29 -37.10 -64.77
CA ILE A 443 8.18 -36.32 -64.18
C ILE A 443 8.11 -36.54 -62.66
N ALA A 444 8.29 -37.77 -62.18
CA ALA A 444 8.33 -38.05 -60.75
C ALA A 444 9.52 -37.36 -60.06
N ASN A 445 10.71 -37.39 -60.68
CA ASN A 445 11.89 -36.70 -60.15
C ASN A 445 11.71 -35.17 -60.14
N ASN A 446 11.14 -34.60 -61.21
CA ASN A 446 10.84 -33.16 -61.28
C ASN A 446 9.79 -32.77 -60.23
N GLY A 447 8.76 -33.61 -60.02
CA GLY A 447 7.74 -33.40 -58.99
C GLY A 447 8.32 -33.45 -57.57
N ILE A 448 9.24 -34.37 -57.29
CA ILE A 448 9.96 -34.43 -56.01
C ILE A 448 10.83 -33.17 -55.82
N GLN A 449 11.46 -32.67 -56.90
CA GLN A 449 12.28 -31.48 -56.86
C GLN A 449 11.45 -30.23 -56.57
N SER A 450 10.30 -30.06 -57.24
CA SER A 450 9.36 -28.97 -56.95
C SER A 450 8.75 -29.07 -55.55
N LEU A 451 8.48 -30.28 -55.03
CA LEU A 451 8.03 -30.48 -53.65
C LEU A 451 9.10 -30.09 -52.62
N ASN A 452 10.37 -30.38 -52.90
CA ASN A 452 11.48 -29.94 -52.06
C ASN A 452 11.64 -28.41 -52.08
N GLU A 453 11.49 -27.77 -53.25
CA GLU A 453 11.51 -26.31 -53.35
C GLU A 453 10.36 -25.65 -52.57
N VAL A 454 9.14 -26.20 -52.65
CA VAL A 454 8.00 -25.74 -51.86
C VAL A 454 8.23 -25.93 -50.35
N ARG A 455 8.82 -27.07 -49.96
CA ARG A 455 9.20 -27.35 -48.57
C ARG A 455 10.26 -26.37 -48.07
N ASP A 456 11.25 -26.05 -48.89
CA ASP A 456 12.31 -25.11 -48.54
C ASP A 456 11.77 -23.68 -48.42
N ILE A 457 10.87 -23.27 -49.33
CA ILE A 457 10.15 -21.98 -49.23
C ILE A 457 9.30 -21.93 -47.96
N ALA A 458 8.56 -23.00 -47.63
CA ALA A 458 7.75 -23.08 -46.43
C ALA A 458 8.61 -23.03 -45.15
N THR A 459 9.74 -23.75 -45.13
CA THR A 459 10.68 -23.76 -44.01
C THR A 459 11.33 -22.39 -43.82
N ASN A 460 11.74 -21.73 -44.91
CA ASN A 460 12.31 -20.38 -44.87
C ASN A 460 11.27 -19.36 -44.40
N ASN A 461 10.01 -19.45 -44.84
CA ASN A 461 8.94 -18.56 -44.38
C ASN A 461 8.64 -18.73 -42.89
N ILE A 462 8.71 -19.95 -42.34
CA ILE A 462 8.57 -20.19 -40.90
C ILE A 462 9.71 -19.51 -40.13
N VAL A 463 10.95 -19.60 -40.62
CA VAL A 463 12.10 -18.94 -40.02
C VAL A 463 11.96 -17.41 -40.09
N TYR A 464 11.54 -16.86 -41.22
CA TYR A 464 11.31 -15.41 -41.37
C TYR A 464 10.18 -14.90 -40.46
N LEU A 465 9.11 -15.67 -40.27
CA LEU A 465 8.01 -15.32 -39.37
C LEU A 465 8.44 -15.38 -37.90
N ALA A 466 9.32 -16.31 -37.53
CA ALA A 466 9.88 -16.40 -36.18
C ALA A 466 10.81 -15.20 -35.88
N ASP A 467 11.67 -14.82 -36.83
CA ASP A 467 12.56 -13.65 -36.71
C ASP A 467 11.75 -12.33 -36.67
N TYR A 468 10.74 -12.20 -37.53
CA TYR A 468 9.83 -11.04 -37.50
C TYR A 468 9.10 -10.93 -36.16
N LYS A 469 8.68 -12.06 -35.56
CA LYS A 469 8.05 -12.09 -34.22
C LYS A 469 8.99 -11.61 -33.13
N GLU A 470 10.25 -12.03 -33.11
CA GLU A 470 11.23 -11.52 -32.15
C GLU A 470 11.50 -10.03 -32.33
N GLN A 471 11.66 -9.57 -33.58
CA GLN A 471 11.89 -8.16 -33.86
C GLN A 471 10.71 -7.27 -33.46
N VAL A 472 9.47 -7.71 -33.71
CA VAL A 472 8.26 -6.98 -33.31
C VAL A 472 8.13 -6.93 -31.79
N ASN A 473 8.34 -8.05 -31.09
CA ASN A 473 8.32 -8.09 -29.63
C ASN A 473 9.40 -7.19 -29.01
N GLY A 474 10.62 -7.18 -29.58
CA GLY A 474 11.71 -6.31 -29.14
C GLY A 474 11.42 -4.82 -29.36
N ARG A 475 10.74 -4.45 -30.46
CA ARG A 475 10.30 -3.07 -30.73
C ARG A 475 9.18 -2.64 -29.80
N PHE A 476 8.20 -3.51 -29.51
CA PHE A 476 7.14 -3.22 -28.54
C PHE A 476 7.67 -3.09 -27.11
N ALA A 477 8.62 -3.92 -26.70
CA ALA A 477 9.28 -3.80 -25.39
C ALA A 477 10.06 -2.48 -25.27
N ASN A 478 10.80 -2.08 -26.32
CA ASN A 478 11.50 -0.80 -26.35
C ASN A 478 10.54 0.40 -26.37
N LEU A 479 9.44 0.32 -27.13
CA LEU A 479 8.46 1.39 -27.17
C LEU A 479 7.74 1.51 -25.81
N SER A 480 7.40 0.39 -25.18
CA SER A 480 6.84 0.34 -23.82
C SER A 480 7.80 0.96 -22.80
N SER A 481 9.10 0.69 -22.88
CA SER A 481 10.08 1.28 -21.96
C SER A 481 10.31 2.77 -22.22
N GLN A 482 10.32 3.20 -23.49
CA GLN A 482 10.48 4.61 -23.86
C GLN A 482 9.24 5.45 -23.53
N VAL A 483 8.04 4.90 -23.68
CA VAL A 483 6.78 5.55 -23.28
C VAL A 483 6.68 5.60 -21.75
N ALA A 484 7.00 4.53 -21.03
CA ALA A 484 7.04 4.55 -19.56
C ALA A 484 8.08 5.55 -19.00
N GLY A 485 9.22 5.72 -19.66
CA GLY A 485 10.25 6.68 -19.27
C GLY A 485 9.93 8.13 -19.62
N LYS A 486 9.23 8.40 -20.73
CA LYS A 486 8.87 9.78 -21.14
C LYS A 486 7.63 10.34 -20.46
N VAL A 487 6.73 9.48 -19.98
CA VAL A 487 5.50 9.90 -19.28
C VAL A 487 5.77 10.29 -17.82
N ASN A 488 6.95 9.99 -17.26
CA ASN A 488 7.18 10.16 -15.82
C ASN A 488 7.72 11.53 -15.38
N ASP A 489 8.78 12.11 -15.95
CA ASP A 489 9.56 13.03 -15.10
C ASP A 489 9.96 14.42 -15.64
N VAL A 490 10.02 14.70 -16.94
CA VAL A 490 10.73 15.94 -17.38
C VAL A 490 9.78 17.08 -17.77
N ASP A 491 8.82 16.84 -18.65
CA ASP A 491 7.93 17.91 -19.13
C ASP A 491 6.82 18.21 -18.11
N PHE A 492 6.39 17.21 -17.34
CA PHE A 492 5.37 17.36 -16.31
C PHE A 492 5.90 18.03 -15.04
N GLN A 493 7.14 17.69 -14.62
CA GLN A 493 7.81 18.38 -13.51
C GLN A 493 8.11 19.83 -13.87
N ARG A 494 8.51 20.12 -15.11
CA ARG A 494 8.77 21.51 -15.53
C ARG A 494 7.51 22.38 -15.46
N VAL A 495 6.34 21.84 -15.81
CA VAL A 495 5.06 22.56 -15.67
C VAL A 495 4.64 22.68 -14.20
N LYS A 496 4.84 21.64 -13.38
CA LYS A 496 4.58 21.66 -11.93
C LYS A 496 5.46 22.69 -11.21
N GLU A 497 6.76 22.69 -11.47
CA GLU A 497 7.73 23.64 -10.91
C GLU A 497 7.42 25.08 -11.35
N THR A 498 7.06 25.27 -12.63
CA THR A 498 6.70 26.60 -13.16
C THR A 498 5.41 27.12 -12.51
N ALA A 499 4.40 26.29 -12.34
CA ALA A 499 3.15 26.66 -11.66
C ALA A 499 3.36 26.95 -10.15
N GLN A 500 4.16 26.12 -9.46
CA GLN A 500 4.52 26.35 -8.06
C GLN A 500 5.36 27.62 -7.85
N LEU A 501 6.18 28.00 -8.83
CA LEU A 501 6.89 29.28 -8.84
C LEU A 501 5.92 30.47 -8.92
N TYR A 502 4.91 30.39 -9.79
CA TYR A 502 3.87 31.43 -9.89
C TYR A 502 3.02 31.52 -8.62
N GLU A 503 2.65 30.39 -8.02
CA GLU A 503 1.92 30.35 -6.74
C GLU A 503 2.76 30.88 -5.57
N ARG A 504 4.08 30.68 -5.59
CA ARG A 504 4.99 31.22 -4.56
C ARG A 504 5.22 32.74 -4.70
N ILE A 505 5.18 33.27 -5.92
CA ILE A 505 5.39 34.70 -6.21
C ILE A 505 4.09 35.50 -6.04
N LEU A 506 2.96 34.97 -6.51
CA LEU A 506 1.69 35.69 -6.53
C LEU A 506 0.72 35.23 -5.43
N GLY A 507 0.88 34.03 -4.88
CA GLY A 507 -0.09 33.45 -3.95
C GLY A 507 -1.16 32.63 -4.66
N SER A 508 -1.88 31.82 -3.89
CA SER A 508 -2.79 30.76 -4.38
C SER A 508 -4.27 31.06 -4.16
N SER A 509 -4.61 32.20 -3.55
CA SER A 509 -5.97 32.72 -3.43
C SER A 509 -6.11 34.09 -4.12
N GLU A 510 -7.30 34.46 -4.58
CA GLU A 510 -7.57 35.76 -5.19
C GLU A 510 -7.18 36.94 -4.27
N SER A 511 -7.29 36.75 -2.95
CA SER A 511 -6.86 37.76 -1.97
C SER A 511 -5.34 37.82 -1.81
N ASP A 512 -4.63 36.69 -1.90
CA ASP A 512 -3.16 36.65 -1.84
C ASP A 512 -2.54 37.19 -3.12
N ILE A 513 -3.14 36.85 -4.26
CA ILE A 513 -2.80 37.43 -5.58
C ILE A 513 -3.01 38.94 -5.52
N SER A 514 -4.16 39.41 -5.04
CA SER A 514 -4.41 40.83 -4.87
C SER A 514 -3.42 41.49 -3.90
N LYS A 515 -3.09 40.85 -2.77
CA LYS A 515 -2.20 41.39 -1.72
C LYS A 515 -0.73 41.38 -2.13
N ASN A 516 -0.25 40.33 -2.80
CA ASN A 516 1.13 40.18 -3.25
C ASN A 516 1.38 40.95 -4.54
N ALA A 517 0.42 40.98 -5.48
CA ALA A 517 0.47 41.91 -6.60
C ALA A 517 0.42 43.37 -6.10
N SER A 518 -0.43 43.68 -5.10
CA SER A 518 -0.42 45.00 -4.46
C SER A 518 0.91 45.32 -3.78
N ARG A 519 1.57 44.35 -3.12
CA ARG A 519 2.91 44.55 -2.53
C ARG A 519 4.01 44.73 -3.56
N LEU A 520 3.98 44.00 -4.68
CA LEU A 520 4.87 44.19 -5.82
C LEU A 520 4.69 45.58 -6.44
N VAL A 521 3.43 45.99 -6.66
CA VAL A 521 3.06 47.32 -7.15
C VAL A 521 3.46 48.42 -6.14
N MET A 522 3.28 48.20 -4.84
CA MET A 522 3.68 49.14 -3.77
C MET A 522 5.18 49.17 -3.51
N SER A 523 5.95 48.16 -3.94
CA SER A 523 7.43 48.18 -3.86
C SER A 523 8.09 48.91 -5.03
N SER A 524 7.33 49.20 -6.09
CA SER A 524 7.79 50.01 -7.21
C SER A 524 7.87 51.48 -6.79
N GLU A 525 9.08 52.06 -6.83
CA GLU A 525 9.30 53.50 -6.58
C GLU A 525 8.40 54.37 -7.47
N ILE A 526 8.13 53.95 -8.71
CA ILE A 526 7.28 54.67 -9.66
C ILE A 526 5.83 54.75 -9.16
N PHE A 527 5.30 53.68 -8.55
CA PHE A 527 3.92 53.61 -8.07
C PHE A 527 3.74 54.30 -6.71
N GLN A 528 4.72 54.24 -5.80
CA GLN A 528 4.69 55.04 -4.57
C GLN A 528 4.74 56.55 -4.87
N THR A 529 5.47 56.96 -5.91
CA THR A 529 5.56 58.36 -6.34
C THR A 529 4.27 58.83 -7.02
N GLU A 530 3.56 57.96 -7.75
CA GLU A 530 2.24 58.23 -8.35
C GLU A 530 1.12 58.31 -7.30
N VAL A 531 1.00 57.32 -6.41
CA VAL A 531 -0.05 57.29 -5.37
C VAL A 531 0.15 58.41 -4.33
N GLY A 532 1.40 58.80 -4.05
CA GLY A 532 1.71 59.97 -3.23
C GLY A 532 1.24 61.31 -3.83
N LYS A 533 1.08 61.39 -5.16
CA LYS A 533 0.48 62.56 -5.84
C LYS A 533 -1.05 62.56 -5.72
N TYR A 534 -1.70 61.40 -5.78
CA TYR A 534 -3.18 61.32 -5.80
C TYR A 534 -3.87 61.38 -4.42
N VAL A 535 -3.15 61.25 -3.30
CA VAL A 535 -3.74 61.29 -1.94
C VAL A 535 -3.74 62.70 -1.31
N THR A 536 -3.24 63.76 -1.98
CA THR A 536 -3.07 65.08 -1.33
C THR A 536 -3.59 66.32 -2.04
N ASP A 537 -4.18 66.21 -3.23
CA ASP A 537 -4.48 67.40 -4.05
C ASP A 537 -5.61 68.30 -3.51
N ASP A 538 -6.45 67.79 -2.61
CA ASP A 538 -7.62 68.56 -2.17
C ASP A 538 -7.57 68.93 -0.68
N ASN A 539 -6.64 68.38 0.13
CA ASN A 539 -6.66 68.58 1.60
C ASN A 539 -6.22 69.98 2.04
N ASN A 540 -6.96 70.58 2.98
CA ASN A 540 -6.60 71.88 3.55
C ASN A 540 -5.37 71.76 4.45
N LEU A 541 -4.28 72.40 4.03
CA LEU A 541 -3.01 72.44 4.74
C LEU A 541 -3.02 73.37 5.95
N ILE A 542 -3.95 74.33 6.01
CA ILE A 542 -4.17 75.19 7.18
C ILE A 542 -4.99 74.42 8.21
N VAL A 543 -4.52 74.37 9.46
CA VAL A 543 -5.17 73.67 10.56
C VAL A 543 -5.87 74.68 11.48
N ASN A 544 -6.96 74.25 12.10
CA ASN A 544 -7.80 74.97 13.05
C ASN A 544 -8.30 76.32 12.50
N SER A 545 -8.69 76.30 11.22
CA SER A 545 -9.19 77.45 10.46
C SER A 545 -10.60 77.91 10.88
N LEU A 546 -11.16 77.39 11.97
CA LEU A 546 -12.49 77.74 12.50
C LEU A 546 -12.50 78.16 13.98
N THR A 547 -11.42 77.92 14.74
CA THR A 547 -11.41 78.09 16.20
C THR A 547 -10.21 78.90 16.68
N MET A 548 -10.31 79.50 17.87
CA MET A 548 -9.26 80.35 18.44
C MET A 548 -8.19 79.63 19.25
N SER A 549 -8.40 78.34 19.57
CA SER A 549 -7.60 77.62 20.57
C SER A 549 -6.11 77.49 20.21
N THR A 550 -5.75 77.66 18.94
CA THR A 550 -4.40 77.38 18.43
C THR A 550 -3.91 78.42 17.42
N ASN A 551 -4.58 79.56 17.28
CA ASN A 551 -4.13 80.68 16.45
C ASN A 551 -3.41 81.70 17.33
N THR A 552 -2.32 82.30 16.84
CA THR A 552 -1.61 83.34 17.60
C THR A 552 -2.10 84.71 17.15
N LEU A 553 -2.65 85.46 18.11
CA LEU A 553 -3.01 86.86 17.93
C LEU A 553 -1.76 87.75 17.91
N VAL A 554 -1.66 88.60 16.90
CA VAL A 554 -0.56 89.56 16.76
C VAL A 554 -1.07 90.96 17.12
N ASN A 555 -0.41 91.63 18.08
CA ASN A 555 -0.70 93.00 18.51
C ASN A 555 -2.18 93.28 18.89
N ALA A 556 -2.88 92.28 19.43
CA ALA A 556 -4.30 92.37 19.82
C ALA A 556 -4.55 93.10 21.16
N SER A 557 -3.52 93.30 21.97
CA SER A 557 -3.62 94.01 23.27
C SER A 557 -3.43 95.53 23.16
N ARG A 558 -3.32 96.07 21.95
CA ARG A 558 -3.12 97.50 21.72
C ARG A 558 -4.43 98.27 21.85
N GLN A 559 -4.40 99.38 22.58
CA GLN A 559 -5.58 100.25 22.74
C GLN A 559 -6.08 100.74 21.37
N GLY A 560 -7.37 100.54 21.09
CA GLY A 560 -7.97 100.84 19.78
C GLY A 560 -7.94 99.70 18.76
N VAL A 561 -7.54 98.49 19.16
CA VAL A 561 -7.53 97.29 18.31
C VAL A 561 -8.43 96.19 18.92
N GLU A 562 -9.28 95.59 18.09
CA GLU A 562 -10.11 94.43 18.40
C GLU A 562 -9.79 93.31 17.40
N VAL A 563 -9.28 92.17 17.89
CA VAL A 563 -8.99 90.99 17.07
C VAL A 563 -9.62 89.76 17.73
N PHE A 564 -10.67 89.20 17.12
CA PHE A 564 -11.42 88.07 17.66
C PHE A 564 -12.01 87.19 16.55
N VAL A 565 -12.45 85.98 16.90
CA VAL A 565 -13.10 85.04 16.00
C VAL A 565 -14.44 84.67 16.60
N ASN A 566 -15.48 84.68 15.78
CA ASN A 566 -16.82 84.25 16.14
C ASN A 566 -17.38 83.38 15.02
N ASP A 567 -17.81 82.14 15.32
CA ASP A 567 -18.34 81.16 14.35
C ASP A 567 -17.51 81.05 13.05
N GLY A 568 -16.18 80.93 13.18
CA GLY A 568 -15.27 80.82 12.03
C GLY A 568 -15.04 82.10 11.23
N VAL A 569 -15.59 83.24 11.69
CA VAL A 569 -15.34 84.57 11.13
C VAL A 569 -14.28 85.30 11.96
N PHE A 570 -13.13 85.56 11.36
CA PHE A 570 -12.00 86.26 11.94
C PHE A 570 -12.15 87.76 11.71
N THR A 571 -12.24 88.53 12.78
CA THR A 571 -12.43 89.98 12.76
C THR A 571 -11.14 90.68 13.18
N ILE A 572 -10.70 91.67 12.38
CA ILE A 572 -9.59 92.58 12.68
C ILE A 572 -10.10 94.00 12.54
N LYS A 573 -10.19 94.73 13.66
CA LYS A 573 -10.62 96.13 13.69
C LYS A 573 -9.58 96.96 14.42
N ALA A 574 -9.16 98.06 13.81
CA ALA A 574 -8.25 99.02 14.42
C ALA A 574 -8.74 100.43 14.13
N GLN A 575 -8.90 101.26 15.17
CA GLN A 575 -9.44 102.60 15.05
C GLN A 575 -8.64 103.58 15.93
N GLY A 576 -8.43 104.81 15.44
CA GLY A 576 -7.80 105.90 16.19
C GLY A 576 -6.27 105.81 16.36
N LEU A 577 -5.58 104.98 15.58
CA LEU A 577 -4.12 104.79 15.68
C LEU A 577 -3.35 105.78 14.82
N THR A 578 -2.32 106.40 15.42
CA THR A 578 -1.44 107.37 14.75
C THR A 578 -0.22 106.73 14.08
N SER A 579 0.12 105.48 14.42
CA SER A 579 1.25 104.70 13.86
C SER A 579 0.83 103.29 13.41
N TYR A 580 1.68 102.63 12.61
CA TYR A 580 1.45 101.25 12.14
C TYR A 580 1.30 100.26 13.31
N ASN A 581 0.46 99.22 13.14
CA ASN A 581 0.14 98.23 14.17
C ASN A 581 0.35 96.77 13.77
N PHE A 582 0.20 96.41 12.48
CA PHE A 582 0.33 95.01 12.02
C PHE A 582 -0.54 94.01 12.81
N SER A 583 -1.71 94.43 13.29
CA SER A 583 -2.58 93.62 14.13
C SER A 583 -3.35 92.60 13.28
N GLY A 584 -3.45 91.36 13.76
CA GLY A 584 -4.11 90.29 13.03
C GLY A 584 -3.87 88.88 13.57
N PHE A 585 -3.91 87.88 12.69
CA PHE A 585 -3.88 86.46 13.03
C PHE A 585 -2.73 85.73 12.35
N THR A 586 -2.13 84.76 13.06
CA THR A 586 -1.31 83.73 12.43
C THR A 586 -1.93 82.35 12.63
N LEU A 587 -2.00 81.56 11.55
CA LEU A 587 -2.62 80.23 11.53
C LEU A 587 -1.59 79.14 11.16
N PRO A 588 -1.65 77.96 11.82
CA PRO A 588 -0.72 76.86 11.60
C PRO A 588 -0.95 76.15 10.26
N ILE A 589 0.14 75.62 9.71
CA ILE A 589 0.14 74.74 8.53
C ILE A 589 0.74 73.40 8.97
N TYR A 590 0.07 72.27 8.71
CA TYR A 590 0.54 70.97 9.23
C TYR A 590 1.78 70.43 8.52
N VAL A 591 2.00 70.85 7.27
CA VAL A 591 3.20 70.46 6.53
C VAL A 591 4.38 71.32 6.98
N LYS A 592 5.51 70.69 7.30
CA LYS A 592 6.74 71.41 7.70
C LYS A 592 7.46 72.06 6.51
N LYS A 593 7.21 71.56 5.31
CA LYS A 593 7.91 71.92 4.07
C LYS A 593 6.98 71.77 2.87
N ILE A 594 7.15 72.62 1.88
CA ILE A 594 6.58 72.50 0.53
C ILE A 594 7.71 72.44 -0.50
N TYR A 595 7.52 71.66 -1.56
CA TYR A 595 8.63 71.25 -2.42
C TYR A 595 8.69 72.04 -3.74
N HIS A 596 9.90 72.19 -4.28
CA HIS A 596 10.15 72.77 -5.59
C HIS A 596 9.32 72.09 -6.70
N GLY A 597 8.76 72.88 -7.60
CA GLY A 597 7.96 72.39 -8.74
C GLY A 597 6.49 72.10 -8.45
N GLU A 598 6.07 72.03 -7.18
CA GLU A 598 4.67 71.84 -6.81
C GLU A 598 3.85 73.14 -6.99
N ILE A 599 2.57 72.99 -7.33
CA ILE A 599 1.63 74.11 -7.44
C ILE A 599 0.78 74.16 -6.17
N TYR A 600 0.62 75.33 -5.58
CA TYR A 600 -0.21 75.56 -4.41
C TYR A 600 -1.22 76.67 -4.68
N THR A 601 -2.41 76.54 -4.10
CA THR A 601 -3.43 77.59 -4.17
C THR A 601 -3.93 77.93 -2.77
N LEU A 602 -3.81 79.21 -2.40
CA LEU A 602 -4.40 79.77 -1.19
C LEU A 602 -5.74 80.43 -1.54
N GLY A 603 -6.78 80.14 -0.77
CA GLY A 603 -8.10 80.75 -0.91
C GLY A 603 -8.71 81.12 0.45
N PHE A 604 -9.49 82.19 0.47
CA PHE A 604 -10.34 82.58 1.62
C PHE A 604 -11.36 83.64 1.20
N LYS A 605 -12.37 83.85 2.04
CA LYS A 605 -13.35 84.94 1.87
C LYS A 605 -13.03 86.09 2.81
N TYR A 606 -13.16 87.33 2.34
CA TYR A 606 -12.97 88.53 3.16
C TYR A 606 -14.03 89.59 2.87
N ARG A 607 -14.30 90.48 3.83
CA ARG A 607 -15.12 91.67 3.63
C ARG A 607 -14.52 92.86 4.34
N ILE A 608 -14.69 94.04 3.75
CA ILE A 608 -14.26 95.31 4.33
C ILE A 608 -15.48 95.94 4.99
N ARG A 609 -15.38 96.26 6.28
CA ARG A 609 -16.39 96.99 7.07
C ARG A 609 -16.06 98.47 7.21
N GLU A 610 -14.77 98.79 7.18
CA GLU A 610 -14.23 100.15 7.12
C GLU A 610 -12.91 100.08 6.35
N TYR A 611 -12.74 100.95 5.35
CA TYR A 611 -11.56 100.89 4.50
C TYR A 611 -10.28 101.08 5.32
N PRO A 612 -9.23 100.29 5.05
CA PRO A 612 -7.96 100.45 5.72
C PRO A 612 -7.33 101.80 5.35
N ASP A 613 -6.80 102.51 6.35
CA ASP A 613 -5.99 103.73 6.17
C ASP A 613 -4.68 103.46 5.43
N SER A 614 -4.28 102.19 5.38
CA SER A 614 -3.05 101.70 4.76
C SER A 614 -3.32 100.34 4.11
N THR A 615 -2.46 99.34 4.34
CA THR A 615 -2.53 98.04 3.67
C THR A 615 -3.24 96.98 4.51
N PHE A 616 -4.00 96.10 3.87
CA PHE A 616 -4.54 94.87 4.45
C PHE A 616 -3.90 93.69 3.72
N VAL A 617 -3.00 92.98 4.40
CA VAL A 617 -2.07 92.05 3.75
C VAL A 617 -2.18 90.68 4.40
N PHE A 618 -2.07 89.64 3.58
CA PHE A 618 -1.68 88.32 4.07
C PHE A 618 -0.29 87.95 3.56
N ASN A 619 0.42 87.15 4.35
CA ASN A 619 1.72 86.60 4.07
C ASN A 619 1.72 85.10 4.40
N LEU A 620 2.28 84.30 3.51
CA LEU A 620 2.76 82.96 3.81
C LEU A 620 4.27 83.10 3.99
N LYS A 621 4.82 82.86 5.18
CA LYS A 621 6.24 83.12 5.47
C LYS A 621 6.83 82.18 6.52
N ASN A 622 8.15 82.10 6.52
CA ASN A 622 8.91 81.58 7.64
C ASN A 622 9.26 82.78 8.54
N HIS A 623 8.73 82.79 9.76
CA HIS A 623 8.94 83.89 10.70
C HIS A 623 10.38 83.96 11.23
N GLY A 624 10.98 82.80 11.59
CA GLY A 624 12.34 82.72 12.11
C GLY A 624 13.41 83.18 11.13
N LEU A 625 13.24 82.92 9.84
CA LEU A 625 14.15 83.37 8.77
C LEU A 625 13.74 84.70 8.12
N ASN A 626 12.59 85.27 8.54
CA ASN A 626 11.95 86.43 7.91
C ASN A 626 11.77 86.31 6.37
N LYS A 627 11.67 85.09 5.84
CA LYS A 627 11.57 84.80 4.41
C LYS A 627 10.09 84.68 4.02
N THR A 628 9.62 85.52 3.11
CA THR A 628 8.22 85.51 2.64
C THR A 628 8.10 84.67 1.37
N LEU A 629 7.18 83.71 1.39
CA LEU A 629 6.86 82.84 0.26
C LEU A 629 5.80 83.47 -0.65
N LEU A 630 4.72 83.99 -0.06
CA LEU A 630 3.62 84.62 -0.79
C LEU A 630 3.13 85.83 -0.01
N SER A 631 2.88 86.94 -0.70
CA SER A 631 2.25 88.13 -0.11
C SER A 631 1.26 88.75 -1.10
N SER A 632 0.21 89.37 -0.58
CA SER A 632 -0.68 90.22 -1.38
C SER A 632 -1.39 91.24 -0.49
N ASP A 633 -1.45 92.48 -0.97
CA ASP A 633 -2.33 93.51 -0.40
C ASP A 633 -3.72 93.39 -1.01
N ILE A 634 -4.68 93.02 -0.19
CA ILE A 634 -6.07 92.75 -0.56
C ILE A 634 -6.91 94.04 -0.46
N GLY A 635 -6.47 95.04 0.32
CA GLY A 635 -7.19 96.30 0.50
C GLY A 635 -7.02 97.31 -0.65
N LYS A 636 -6.04 97.09 -1.54
CA LYS A 636 -5.60 98.08 -2.55
C LYS A 636 -6.70 98.53 -3.53
N ASN A 637 -7.59 97.62 -3.92
CA ASN A 637 -8.59 97.88 -4.97
C ASN A 637 -9.93 98.42 -4.44
N ARG A 638 -10.04 98.68 -3.14
CA ARG A 638 -11.26 99.18 -2.47
C ARG A 638 -12.55 98.47 -2.94
N PRO A 639 -12.68 97.15 -2.74
CA PRO A 639 -13.91 96.43 -3.05
C PRO A 639 -15.11 97.01 -2.26
N PRO A 640 -16.36 96.75 -2.69
CA PRO A 640 -17.55 97.15 -1.96
C PRO A 640 -17.48 96.82 -0.47
N ILE A 641 -17.90 97.78 0.34
CA ILE A 641 -18.01 97.61 1.78
C ILE A 641 -19.16 96.64 2.09
N ASP A 642 -19.05 95.90 3.19
CA ASP A 642 -20.04 94.93 3.69
C ASP A 642 -20.31 93.68 2.82
N GLU A 643 -19.72 93.57 1.63
CA GLU A 643 -19.84 92.40 0.76
C GLU A 643 -18.69 91.39 0.95
N TRP A 644 -19.02 90.10 0.96
CA TRP A 644 -18.03 89.02 0.96
C TRP A 644 -17.38 88.88 -0.42
N GLN A 645 -16.07 89.04 -0.45
CA GLN A 645 -15.21 88.88 -1.61
C GLN A 645 -14.43 87.57 -1.48
N GLU A 646 -14.27 86.86 -2.60
CA GLU A 646 -13.41 85.68 -2.66
C GLU A 646 -12.00 86.09 -3.08
N PHE A 647 -11.01 85.67 -2.28
CA PHE A 647 -9.61 85.78 -2.61
C PHE A 647 -9.08 84.40 -2.97
N GLN A 648 -8.39 84.28 -4.11
CA GLN A 648 -7.68 83.07 -4.49
C GLN A 648 -6.37 83.45 -5.19
N LYS A 649 -5.27 82.80 -4.82
CA LYS A 649 -3.94 83.00 -5.43
C LYS A 649 -3.21 81.67 -5.57
N THR A 650 -2.93 81.32 -6.82
CA THR A 650 -2.15 80.12 -7.20
C THR A 650 -0.70 80.52 -7.45
N PHE A 651 0.24 79.70 -6.99
CA PHE A 651 1.68 79.90 -7.17
C PHE A 651 2.41 78.57 -7.35
N THR A 652 3.46 78.58 -8.17
CA THR A 652 4.33 77.43 -8.41
C THR A 652 5.64 77.62 -7.64
N MET A 653 6.04 76.58 -6.90
CA MET A 653 7.23 76.61 -6.04
C MET A 653 8.51 76.69 -6.86
N GLN A 654 9.26 77.79 -6.71
CA GLN A 654 10.55 78.01 -7.38
C GLN A 654 11.72 77.36 -6.64
N GLU A 655 11.54 76.96 -5.38
CA GLU A 655 12.52 76.29 -4.53
C GLU A 655 11.77 75.57 -3.40
N ASP A 656 12.47 74.67 -2.71
CA ASP A 656 11.98 74.08 -1.47
C ASP A 656 11.81 75.15 -0.38
N PHE A 657 10.63 75.23 0.25
CA PHE A 657 10.35 76.20 1.31
C PHE A 657 9.94 75.51 2.61
N VAL A 658 10.73 75.71 3.67
CA VAL A 658 10.49 75.16 5.01
C VAL A 658 9.81 76.24 5.86
N PHE A 659 8.68 75.92 6.48
CA PHE A 659 7.88 76.89 7.23
C PHE A 659 8.46 77.27 8.60
N GLY A 660 9.36 76.45 9.15
CA GLY A 660 10.01 76.69 10.44
C GLY A 660 9.06 76.48 11.63
N GLU A 661 9.62 76.28 12.82
CA GLU A 661 8.85 76.21 14.07
C GLU A 661 9.05 77.55 14.81
N ASP A 662 8.06 78.44 14.75
CA ASP A 662 8.05 79.77 15.36
C ASP A 662 6.77 79.94 16.20
N LYS A 663 6.78 80.88 17.17
CA LYS A 663 5.60 81.26 17.94
C LYS A 663 4.50 81.86 17.06
N ASN A 664 4.89 82.52 15.96
CA ASN A 664 4.01 83.03 14.93
C ASN A 664 3.91 82.01 13.79
N TYR A 665 2.70 81.55 13.51
CA TYR A 665 2.49 80.53 12.51
C TYR A 665 2.65 81.05 11.07
N PRO A 666 2.90 80.17 10.10
CA PRO A 666 3.34 80.58 8.76
C PRO A 666 2.34 81.39 7.95
N PHE A 667 1.03 81.21 8.16
CA PHE A 667 0.01 82.01 7.48
C PHE A 667 -0.37 83.21 8.35
N TYR A 668 0.05 84.40 7.95
CA TYR A 668 -0.13 85.64 8.70
C TYR A 668 -1.00 86.63 7.94
N ILE A 669 -2.13 87.04 8.50
CA ILE A 669 -3.03 88.03 7.91
C ILE A 669 -3.25 89.19 8.87
N PHE A 670 -3.02 90.42 8.41
CA PHE A 670 -2.97 91.59 9.27
C PHE A 670 -3.40 92.88 8.59
N LEU A 671 -3.78 93.83 9.44
CA LEU A 671 -4.06 95.21 9.08
C LEU A 671 -2.84 96.07 9.46
N ALA A 672 -2.34 96.91 8.56
CA ALA A 672 -1.14 97.69 8.84
C ALA A 672 -1.41 98.92 9.74
N LYS A 673 -2.60 99.53 9.67
CA LYS A 673 -2.99 100.72 10.46
C LYS A 673 -4.48 100.66 10.85
N ASN A 674 -5.27 101.71 10.70
CA ASN A 674 -6.71 101.68 10.99
C ASN A 674 -7.49 101.02 9.86
N GLY A 675 -8.68 100.51 10.17
CA GLY A 675 -9.57 99.78 9.27
C GLY A 675 -10.34 98.69 10.01
N TRP A 676 -11.36 98.15 9.37
CA TRP A 676 -12.15 97.05 9.91
C TRP A 676 -12.39 96.02 8.82
N ILE A 677 -11.78 94.86 8.99
CA ILE A 677 -11.80 93.74 8.04
C ILE A 677 -12.26 92.47 8.73
N GLU A 678 -13.00 91.64 8.00
CA GLU A 678 -13.34 90.29 8.44
C GLU A 678 -12.94 89.28 7.36
N PHE A 679 -12.48 88.09 7.75
CA PHE A 679 -12.21 86.98 6.83
C PHE A 679 -12.69 85.65 7.39
N LYS A 680 -12.92 84.67 6.52
CA LYS A 680 -13.35 83.31 6.88
C LYS A 680 -12.90 82.29 5.85
N GLU A 681 -13.04 81.02 6.22
CA GLU A 681 -12.80 79.87 5.34
C GLU A 681 -11.38 79.82 4.72
N PRO A 682 -10.28 80.01 5.49
CA PRO A 682 -8.94 79.95 4.93
C PRO A 682 -8.55 78.51 4.56
N ILE A 683 -8.14 78.33 3.31
CA ILE A 683 -7.76 77.06 2.75
C ILE A 683 -6.49 77.17 1.90
N LEU A 684 -5.54 76.27 2.13
CA LEU A 684 -4.35 76.10 1.29
C LEU A 684 -4.34 74.67 0.78
N VAL A 685 -4.32 74.45 -0.53
CA VAL A 685 -4.28 73.12 -1.14
C VAL A 685 -3.09 72.97 -2.08
N ARG A 686 -2.67 71.72 -2.28
CA ARG A 686 -1.70 71.34 -3.31
C ARG A 686 -2.45 71.21 -4.63
N GLY A 687 -2.34 72.17 -5.54
CA GLY A 687 -3.10 72.17 -6.79
C GLY A 687 -3.31 73.54 -7.40
N SER A 688 -3.88 73.56 -8.60
CA SER A 688 -4.10 74.77 -9.41
C SER A 688 -5.37 75.56 -9.07
N LYS A 689 -6.25 75.03 -8.22
CA LYS A 689 -7.46 75.69 -7.75
C LYS A 689 -7.84 75.20 -6.36
N THR A 690 -8.50 76.05 -5.56
CA THR A 690 -9.19 75.60 -4.33
C THR A 690 -10.58 75.07 -4.68
N GLY A 691 -10.96 73.92 -4.10
CA GLY A 691 -12.35 73.44 -4.05
C GLY A 691 -13.20 74.23 -3.04
N PRO A 692 -14.45 73.80 -2.75
CA PRO A 692 -15.24 74.35 -1.65
C PRO A 692 -14.47 74.20 -0.33
N TYR A 693 -14.63 75.17 0.58
CA TYR A 693 -13.93 75.15 1.86
C TYR A 693 -14.20 73.85 2.62
N LYS A 694 -13.12 73.22 3.10
CA LYS A 694 -13.17 72.11 4.04
C LYS A 694 -12.14 72.29 5.17
N PRO A 695 -12.49 71.95 6.42
CA PRO A 695 -11.54 71.91 7.53
C PRO A 695 -10.37 70.97 7.25
N SER A 696 -9.23 71.17 7.93
CA SER A 696 -8.13 70.20 7.83
C SER A 696 -8.56 68.86 8.42
N GLN A 697 -8.03 67.76 7.89
CA GLN A 697 -8.18 66.42 8.50
C GLN A 697 -7.58 66.34 9.91
N PHE A 698 -6.77 67.33 10.30
CA PHE A 698 -6.16 67.45 11.62
C PHE A 698 -6.91 68.43 12.55
N ASP A 699 -7.98 69.08 12.08
CA ASP A 699 -8.81 69.97 12.89
C ASP A 699 -9.61 69.18 13.92
N ASP A 700 -9.83 69.76 15.10
CA ASP A 700 -10.68 69.14 16.14
C ASP A 700 -12.11 68.88 15.66
N ALA A 701 -12.59 69.66 14.68
CA ALA A 701 -13.87 69.43 14.01
C ALA A 701 -13.90 68.11 13.21
N TYR A 702 -12.78 67.68 12.61
CA TYR A 702 -12.67 66.42 11.86
C TYR A 702 -12.68 65.19 12.80
N LYS A 703 -12.20 65.37 14.03
CA LYS A 703 -12.11 64.35 15.09
C LYS A 703 -13.43 63.97 15.75
N THR A 704 -14.55 64.59 15.37
CA THR A 704 -15.89 64.26 15.91
C THR A 704 -16.61 63.12 15.19
N THR A 705 -16.03 62.60 14.10
CA THR A 705 -16.58 61.46 13.35
C THR A 705 -16.19 60.12 13.98
N ASP A 706 -17.13 59.16 14.00
CA ASP A 706 -16.93 57.86 14.63
C ASP A 706 -15.80 57.02 13.98
N GLU A 707 -15.45 57.29 12.72
CA GLU A 707 -14.34 56.66 11.99
C GLU A 707 -12.95 57.04 12.55
N ALA A 708 -12.78 58.29 12.99
CA ALA A 708 -11.50 58.77 13.52
C ALA A 708 -11.18 58.18 14.91
N LYS A 709 -12.21 57.87 15.71
CA LYS A 709 -12.06 57.20 17.02
C LYS A 709 -11.65 55.73 16.87
N GLY A 710 -12.13 55.03 15.84
CA GLY A 710 -11.74 53.65 15.55
C GLY A 710 -10.25 53.51 15.22
N LEU A 711 -9.74 54.37 14.33
CA LEU A 711 -8.35 54.33 13.87
C LEU A 711 -7.33 54.72 14.95
N ALA A 712 -7.68 55.63 15.85
CA ALA A 712 -6.81 56.04 16.96
C ALA A 712 -6.68 54.92 18.03
N THR A 713 -7.75 54.17 18.26
CA THR A 713 -7.77 53.07 19.23
C THR A 713 -6.90 51.91 18.72
N ASP A 714 -7.00 51.56 17.43
CA ASP A 714 -6.19 50.51 16.80
C ASP A 714 -4.68 50.83 16.77
N ALA A 715 -4.33 52.10 16.53
CA ALA A 715 -2.93 52.54 16.53
C ALA A 715 -2.31 52.47 17.93
N GLN A 716 -3.08 52.79 18.98
CA GLN A 716 -2.62 52.75 20.36
C GLN A 716 -2.47 51.32 20.88
N THR A 717 -3.34 50.39 20.47
CA THR A 717 -3.22 48.96 20.78
C THR A 717 -2.01 48.31 20.11
N ARG A 718 -1.70 48.67 18.85
CA ARG A 718 -0.49 48.19 18.16
C ARG A 718 0.81 48.74 18.78
N ALA A 719 0.81 49.98 19.24
CA ALA A 719 1.98 50.58 19.90
C ALA A 719 2.30 49.94 21.27
N ILE A 720 1.28 49.51 22.02
CA ILE A 720 1.46 48.88 23.34
C ILE A 720 1.94 47.43 23.21
N GLN A 721 1.52 46.69 22.18
CA GLN A 721 2.03 45.34 21.91
C GLN A 721 3.52 45.32 21.52
N ILE A 722 4.00 46.36 20.82
CA ILE A 722 5.41 46.49 20.43
C ILE A 722 6.29 46.88 21.65
N ALA A 723 5.72 47.56 22.64
CA ALA A 723 6.46 48.05 23.80
C ALA A 723 6.62 47.03 24.96
N GLN A 724 5.87 45.92 24.97
CA GLN A 724 5.82 44.99 26.11
C GLN A 724 6.30 43.56 25.83
N GLY A 725 7.29 43.36 24.93
CA GLY A 725 7.82 42.01 24.63
C GLY A 725 9.32 41.91 24.35
N LEU A 726 10.09 41.69 25.43
CA LEU A 726 11.33 40.88 25.53
C LEU A 726 12.62 41.29 24.79
N GLU A 727 13.73 41.07 25.49
CA GLU A 727 15.13 41.26 25.05
C GLU A 727 15.36 40.87 23.59
N ALA A 728 15.69 41.86 22.77
CA ALA A 728 15.74 41.70 21.32
C ALA A 728 16.88 40.76 20.89
N THR A 729 16.52 39.55 20.49
CA THR A 729 17.29 38.78 19.52
C THR A 729 17.33 39.62 18.25
N ARG A 730 18.53 40.04 17.82
CA ARG A 730 18.69 40.81 16.57
C ARG A 730 19.17 39.90 15.46
N THR A 731 18.49 39.93 14.32
CA THR A 731 18.97 39.31 13.08
C THR A 731 19.94 40.26 12.39
N GLN A 732 21.20 39.85 12.26
CA GLN A 732 22.22 40.57 11.50
C GLN A 732 22.41 39.89 10.15
N VAL A 733 22.21 40.66 9.07
CA VAL A 733 22.54 40.24 7.69
C VAL A 733 23.78 40.99 7.26
N THR A 734 24.82 40.25 6.86
CA THR A 734 26.07 40.82 6.32
C THR A 734 26.24 40.35 4.88
N GLN A 735 26.31 41.31 3.95
CA GLN A 735 26.57 41.06 2.54
C GLN A 735 27.89 41.74 2.16
N LEU A 736 28.90 40.91 1.86
CA LEU A 736 30.20 41.34 1.36
C LEU A 736 30.40 40.73 -0.04
N ALA A 737 31.38 41.21 -0.81
CA ALA A 737 31.67 40.66 -2.13
C ALA A 737 31.99 39.15 -2.02
N GLY A 738 31.11 38.31 -2.58
CA GLY A 738 31.23 36.85 -2.53
C GLY A 738 30.89 36.19 -1.18
N SER A 739 30.37 36.92 -0.20
CA SER A 739 29.98 36.36 1.10
C SER A 739 28.63 36.86 1.59
N TYR A 740 27.86 35.95 2.16
CA TYR A 740 26.53 36.23 2.69
C TYR A 740 26.33 35.51 4.03
N ALA A 741 26.01 36.26 5.08
CA ALA A 741 25.78 35.70 6.41
C ALA A 741 24.48 36.23 7.01
N ILE A 742 23.66 35.31 7.55
CA ILE A 742 22.50 35.62 8.38
C ILE A 742 22.77 35.03 9.77
N GLN A 743 22.74 35.86 10.82
CA GLN A 743 23.01 35.45 12.20
C GLN A 743 21.94 36.03 13.13
N ASN A 744 21.37 35.20 13.99
CA ASN A 744 20.58 35.66 15.12
C ASN A 744 21.47 35.76 16.35
N LEU A 745 21.59 36.96 16.90
CA LEU A 745 22.48 37.27 18.02
C LEU A 745 21.67 37.50 19.29
N ASN A 746 22.18 37.01 20.43
CA ASN A 746 21.68 37.42 21.74
C ASN A 746 22.16 38.86 22.07
N SER A 747 21.72 39.39 23.21
CA SER A 747 22.10 40.72 23.71
C SER A 747 23.61 40.86 23.99
N ALA A 748 24.34 39.75 24.19
CA ALA A 748 25.78 39.71 24.39
C ALA A 748 26.59 39.62 23.07
N GLY A 749 25.94 39.42 21.92
CA GLY A 749 26.59 39.27 20.62
C GLY A 749 26.97 37.84 20.25
N ASP A 750 26.57 36.83 21.03
CA ASP A 750 26.77 35.43 20.67
C ASP A 750 25.79 34.98 19.59
N ILE A 751 26.26 34.15 18.65
CA ILE A 751 25.42 33.55 17.60
C ILE A 751 24.56 32.45 18.21
N ILE A 752 23.24 32.65 18.20
CA ILE A 752 22.24 31.66 18.60
C ILE A 752 22.05 30.63 17.48
N ASN A 753 21.86 31.11 16.26
CA ASN A 753 21.85 30.32 15.04
C ASN A 753 22.20 31.20 13.83
N GLY A 754 22.65 30.59 12.74
CA GLY A 754 22.99 31.32 11.53
C GLY A 754 23.47 30.46 10.37
N ILE A 755 23.42 31.04 9.18
CA ILE A 755 23.95 30.46 7.94
C ILE A 755 25.01 31.43 7.42
N ASN A 756 26.22 30.93 7.20
CA ASN A 756 27.32 31.71 6.65
C ASN A 756 27.84 31.05 5.36
N PHE A 757 27.76 31.79 4.26
CA PHE A 757 28.38 31.47 2.98
C PHE A 757 29.63 32.34 2.83
N ALA A 758 30.81 31.73 3.04
CA ALA A 758 32.08 32.44 2.91
C ALA A 758 32.59 32.39 1.47
N ALA A 759 33.25 33.46 1.03
CA ALA A 759 33.81 33.57 -0.31
C ALA A 759 34.90 32.52 -0.63
N ASN A 760 35.44 31.85 0.40
CA ASN A 760 36.40 30.75 0.25
C ASN A 760 35.73 29.38 0.05
N GLY A 761 34.40 29.33 -0.13
CA GLY A 761 33.64 28.10 -0.31
C GLY A 761 33.31 27.35 0.98
N SER A 762 33.73 27.85 2.15
CA SER A 762 33.37 27.25 3.44
C SER A 762 31.98 27.72 3.87
N ASN A 763 31.02 26.80 3.85
CA ASN A 763 29.66 27.06 4.31
C ASN A 763 29.48 26.51 5.73
N ARG A 764 28.92 27.32 6.63
CA ARG A 764 28.69 26.93 8.02
C ARG A 764 27.23 27.19 8.40
N ILE A 765 26.54 26.12 8.82
CA ILE A 765 25.21 26.19 9.43
C ILE A 765 25.39 25.98 10.93
N ILE A 766 24.91 26.94 11.74
CA ILE A 766 25.05 26.94 13.20
C ILE A 766 23.65 26.94 13.80
N GLY A 767 23.34 25.95 14.64
CA GLY A 767 22.06 25.84 15.35
C GLY A 767 21.98 24.54 16.15
N LYS A 768 21.06 24.47 17.12
CA LYS A 768 20.89 23.27 17.98
C LYS A 768 20.34 22.05 17.22
N ALA A 769 19.52 22.27 16.19
CA ALA A 769 19.00 21.25 15.31
C ALA A 769 18.93 21.82 13.87
N THR A 770 19.44 21.07 12.90
CA THR A 770 19.27 21.36 11.48
C THR A 770 18.48 20.20 10.88
N HIS A 771 17.28 20.48 10.38
CA HIS A 771 16.46 19.49 9.69
C HIS A 771 16.62 19.69 8.19
N ILE A 772 17.00 18.62 7.49
CA ILE A 772 17.17 18.59 6.05
C ILE A 772 16.10 17.64 5.50
N THR A 773 15.26 18.12 4.57
CA THR A 773 14.12 17.36 4.00
C THR A 773 14.57 16.39 2.89
N GLY A 774 13.62 15.64 2.33
CA GLY A 774 13.78 14.29 1.74
C GLY A 774 14.67 14.07 0.51
N ASP A 775 15.29 15.08 -0.11
CA ASP A 775 16.01 14.93 -1.40
C ASP A 775 17.46 15.42 -1.38
N THR A 776 18.10 15.45 -0.20
CA THR A 776 19.46 16.01 -0.11
C THR A 776 20.53 15.00 -0.50
N LEU A 777 21.23 15.28 -1.60
CA LEU A 777 22.46 14.61 -1.99
C LEU A 777 23.63 15.17 -1.17
N ILE A 778 24.37 14.29 -0.48
CA ILE A 778 25.58 14.64 0.26
C ILE A 778 26.75 13.87 -0.37
N ASP A 779 27.67 14.59 -1.02
CA ASP A 779 28.87 14.00 -1.62
C ASP A 779 30.10 14.18 -0.71
N ASN A 780 30.91 13.13 -0.55
CA ASN A 780 32.14 13.11 0.25
C ASN A 780 32.03 13.60 1.72
N ALA A 781 30.93 13.32 2.41
CA ALA A 781 30.79 13.70 3.82
C ALA A 781 31.61 12.84 4.78
N VAL A 782 32.29 13.50 5.72
CA VAL A 782 32.90 12.87 6.89
C VAL A 782 31.96 13.01 8.08
N ILE A 783 31.31 11.92 8.48
CA ILE A 783 30.38 11.87 9.62
C ILE A 783 31.07 11.20 10.80
N LYS A 784 31.34 11.95 11.89
CA LYS A 784 32.01 11.40 13.10
C LYS A 784 31.09 10.48 13.92
N SER A 785 29.80 10.78 13.98
CA SER A 785 28.77 10.00 14.69
C SER A 785 27.38 10.28 14.12
N ALA A 786 26.60 9.26 13.82
CA ALA A 786 25.19 9.38 13.44
C ALA A 786 24.39 8.17 13.92
N MET A 787 23.12 8.39 14.28
CA MET A 787 22.13 7.33 14.38
C MET A 787 21.44 7.21 13.02
N ILE A 788 21.69 6.12 12.30
CA ILE A 788 21.11 5.86 10.99
C ILE A 788 20.09 4.73 11.15
N ASP A 789 18.81 5.01 10.92
CA ASP A 789 17.75 3.99 10.98
C ASP A 789 17.95 2.91 9.92
N LYS A 790 18.25 3.32 8.67
CA LYS A 790 18.56 2.42 7.55
C LYS A 790 19.68 2.98 6.69
N LEU A 791 20.74 2.19 6.47
CA LEU A 791 21.84 2.50 5.55
C LEU A 791 21.75 1.59 4.32
N LYS A 792 21.54 2.16 3.13
CA LYS A 792 21.65 1.45 1.84
C LYS A 792 22.87 1.96 1.11
N THR A 793 23.90 1.13 0.98
CA THR A 793 25.15 1.45 0.28
C THR A 793 25.59 0.26 -0.58
N ALA A 794 26.28 0.52 -1.69
CA ALA A 794 26.88 -0.54 -2.51
C ALA A 794 28.05 -1.23 -1.78
N ASN A 795 28.85 -0.45 -1.05
CA ASN A 795 29.98 -0.94 -0.25
C ASN A 795 29.90 -0.35 1.16
N PHE A 796 30.04 -1.20 2.17
CA PHE A 796 30.13 -0.80 3.57
C PHE A 796 31.45 -1.35 4.15
N GLU A 797 32.40 -0.46 4.43
CA GLU A 797 33.68 -0.80 5.06
C GLU A 797 33.66 -0.36 6.53
N ALA A 798 33.67 -1.33 7.44
CA ALA A 798 33.64 -1.08 8.88
C ALA A 798 34.65 -1.97 9.60
N GLY A 799 35.40 -1.39 10.55
CA GLY A 799 36.37 -2.16 11.35
C GLY A 799 35.72 -3.20 12.27
N SER A 800 34.52 -2.92 12.79
CA SER A 800 33.71 -3.84 13.59
C SER A 800 32.23 -3.50 13.49
N VAL A 801 31.36 -4.52 13.44
CA VAL A 801 29.90 -4.36 13.48
C VAL A 801 29.36 -5.12 14.70
N THR A 802 28.72 -4.40 15.62
CA THR A 802 28.04 -4.99 16.79
C THR A 802 26.54 -4.90 16.59
N THR A 803 25.85 -6.03 16.48
CA THR A 803 24.38 -6.10 16.36
C THR A 803 23.82 -7.19 17.27
N THR A 804 22.59 -7.00 17.76
CA THR A 804 21.86 -8.01 18.54
C THR A 804 21.39 -9.17 17.67
N ILE A 805 21.08 -8.92 16.39
CA ILE A 805 20.59 -9.92 15.43
C ILE A 805 21.26 -9.67 14.08
N LEU A 806 21.91 -10.70 13.53
CA LEU A 806 22.24 -10.79 12.12
C LEU A 806 21.33 -11.90 11.57
N GLY A 807 20.36 -11.56 10.73
CA GLY A 807 19.39 -12.54 10.22
C GLY A 807 20.09 -13.65 9.42
N ALA A 808 19.59 -14.88 9.52
CA ALA A 808 19.97 -15.94 8.59
C ALA A 808 19.65 -15.48 7.15
N GLU A 809 20.57 -15.69 6.21
CA GLU A 809 20.52 -15.23 4.81
C GLU A 809 20.78 -13.73 4.54
N ALA A 810 20.98 -12.89 5.57
CA ALA A 810 21.38 -11.48 5.38
C ALA A 810 22.80 -11.35 4.77
N VAL A 811 23.60 -12.41 4.89
CA VAL A 811 24.91 -12.52 4.25
C VAL A 811 24.94 -13.83 3.47
N THR A 812 24.75 -13.76 2.15
CA THR A 812 24.82 -14.92 1.25
C THR A 812 26.24 -15.50 1.27
N ALA A 813 26.36 -16.83 1.37
CA ALA A 813 27.63 -17.54 1.52
C ALA A 813 28.67 -17.23 0.42
N GLU A 814 28.24 -16.79 -0.76
CA GLU A 814 29.10 -16.36 -1.86
C GLU A 814 29.88 -15.06 -1.57
N LYS A 815 29.49 -14.31 -0.52
CA LYS A 815 30.05 -13.00 -0.16
C LYS A 815 30.86 -12.97 1.14
N VAL A 816 30.94 -14.08 1.89
CA VAL A 816 31.90 -14.19 3.01
C VAL A 816 32.92 -15.27 2.69
N LYS A 817 34.18 -14.84 2.66
CA LYS A 817 35.31 -15.74 2.52
C LYS A 817 35.49 -16.47 3.84
N PHE A 818 34.82 -17.61 3.99
CA PHE A 818 35.07 -18.55 5.08
C PHE A 818 36.47 -19.13 4.90
N ASP A 819 37.47 -18.48 5.51
CA ASP A 819 38.81 -19.04 5.55
C ASP A 819 38.91 -20.13 6.64
N ALA A 820 39.99 -20.91 6.56
CA ALA A 820 40.22 -21.98 7.51
C ALA A 820 40.23 -21.47 8.97
N ALA A 821 40.66 -20.22 9.21
CA ALA A 821 40.74 -19.62 10.54
C ALA A 821 39.35 -19.28 11.12
N PHE A 822 38.42 -18.81 10.29
CA PHE A 822 37.03 -18.59 10.68
C PHE A 822 36.35 -19.90 11.09
N ILE A 823 36.53 -20.95 10.29
CA ILE A 823 35.99 -22.29 10.60
C ILE A 823 36.66 -22.84 11.87
N GLN A 824 37.98 -22.69 12.04
CA GLN A 824 38.67 -23.18 13.24
C GLN A 824 38.16 -22.52 14.52
N LYS A 825 37.79 -21.23 14.47
CA LYS A 825 37.18 -20.51 15.62
C LYS A 825 35.72 -20.88 15.87
N LEU A 826 34.97 -21.26 14.84
CA LEU A 826 33.58 -21.72 14.96
C LEU A 826 33.49 -23.17 15.48
N VAL A 827 34.49 -23.99 15.15
CA VAL A 827 34.51 -25.45 15.38
C VAL A 827 35.39 -25.84 16.60
N SER A 828 36.00 -24.88 17.30
CA SER A 828 36.89 -25.17 18.45
C SER A 828 36.17 -25.58 19.75
N GLN A 829 34.85 -25.71 19.76
CA GLN A 829 34.09 -26.24 20.90
C GLN A 829 33.46 -27.58 20.54
N GLN A 830 34.09 -28.66 21.04
CA GLN A 830 33.65 -30.05 20.88
C GLN A 830 32.14 -30.25 21.19
N ALA A 831 31.59 -29.47 22.13
CA ALA A 831 30.19 -29.53 22.53
C ALA A 831 29.18 -29.12 21.43
N PHE A 832 29.59 -28.29 20.47
CA PHE A 832 28.69 -27.82 19.40
C PHE A 832 28.53 -28.84 18.27
N ILE A 833 29.54 -29.69 18.05
CA ILE A 833 29.48 -30.78 17.05
C ILE A 833 28.53 -31.88 17.53
N ASP A 834 28.58 -32.23 18.81
CA ASP A 834 27.75 -33.30 19.36
C ASP A 834 26.26 -32.92 19.34
N GLU A 835 25.93 -31.63 19.56
CA GLU A 835 24.53 -31.18 19.58
C GLU A 835 23.90 -31.10 18.17
N LEU A 836 24.69 -30.78 17.14
CA LEU A 836 24.21 -30.67 15.75
C LEU A 836 23.97 -32.05 15.09
N PHE A 837 24.71 -33.10 15.51
CA PHE A 837 24.56 -34.45 14.97
C PHE A 837 23.68 -35.37 15.83
N ALA A 838 23.46 -35.08 17.13
CA ALA A 838 22.75 -36.00 18.03
C ALA A 838 21.22 -35.84 18.10
N LYS A 839 20.60 -34.86 17.42
CA LYS A 839 19.12 -34.70 17.43
C LYS A 839 18.50 -34.90 16.05
N GLN A 840 18.23 -36.17 15.74
CA GLN A 840 17.15 -36.65 14.85
C GLN A 840 17.09 -36.10 13.42
N ALA A 841 18.03 -36.53 12.57
CA ALA A 841 17.70 -36.78 11.18
C ALA A 841 17.20 -38.23 11.02
N THR A 842 15.90 -38.42 10.78
CA THR A 842 15.40 -39.69 10.24
C THR A 842 15.81 -39.74 8.77
N ILE A 843 17.07 -40.11 8.51
CA ILE A 843 17.59 -40.21 7.15
C ILE A 843 16.99 -41.45 6.50
N THR A 844 15.94 -41.26 5.70
CA THR A 844 15.18 -42.35 5.10
C THR A 844 15.91 -43.03 3.92
N ARG A 845 16.95 -42.39 3.35
CA ARG A 845 17.80 -42.95 2.29
C ARG A 845 19.23 -42.40 2.37
N ILE A 846 20.21 -43.30 2.42
CA ILE A 846 21.63 -43.01 2.20
C ILE A 846 22.07 -43.74 0.91
N GLN A 847 22.56 -43.00 -0.09
CA GLN A 847 23.27 -43.57 -1.24
C GLN A 847 24.79 -43.46 -1.00
N SER A 848 25.29 -44.20 -0.01
CA SER A 848 26.73 -44.30 0.23
C SER A 848 27.28 -45.50 -0.53
N ILE A 849 28.49 -45.36 -1.08
CA ILE A 849 29.23 -46.47 -1.70
C ILE A 849 29.68 -47.46 -0.62
N ASP A 850 30.01 -46.98 0.59
CA ASP A 850 30.42 -47.79 1.73
C ASP A 850 29.61 -47.46 3.01
N PHE A 851 29.22 -48.49 3.78
CA PHE A 851 28.57 -48.34 5.08
C PHE A 851 29.46 -48.93 6.17
N THR A 852 29.95 -48.09 7.10
CA THR A 852 30.74 -48.51 8.26
C THR A 852 29.98 -48.17 9.54
N GLY A 853 29.72 -49.17 10.39
CA GLY A 853 29.03 -48.95 11.67
C GLY A 853 29.29 -50.06 12.66
N ASN A 854 29.34 -49.72 13.96
CA ASN A 854 29.60 -50.68 15.03
C ASN A 854 28.37 -51.56 15.35
N ASN A 855 27.17 -50.97 15.32
CA ASN A 855 25.91 -51.65 15.64
C ASN A 855 24.87 -51.40 14.55
N ILE A 856 24.51 -52.42 13.78
CA ILE A 856 23.41 -52.38 12.82
C ILE A 856 22.25 -53.20 13.40
N LYS A 857 21.12 -52.57 13.69
CA LYS A 857 19.93 -53.21 14.26
C LYS A 857 18.70 -52.81 13.46
N GLY A 858 17.91 -53.79 13.00
CA GLY A 858 16.66 -53.59 12.26
C GLY A 858 16.80 -53.59 10.73
N GLY A 859 15.67 -53.64 10.03
CA GLY A 859 15.59 -53.56 8.55
C GLY A 859 16.00 -54.84 7.80
N LYS A 860 16.06 -54.72 6.46
CA LYS A 860 16.42 -55.78 5.51
C LYS A 860 17.61 -55.32 4.67
N ILE A 861 18.70 -56.09 4.66
CA ILE A 861 19.87 -55.85 3.79
C ILE A 861 19.68 -56.69 2.53
N SER A 862 19.42 -56.05 1.40
CA SER A 862 19.16 -56.70 0.12
C SER A 862 20.28 -56.44 -0.88
N SER A 863 20.70 -57.49 -1.58
CA SER A 863 21.49 -57.35 -2.81
C SER A 863 20.73 -56.49 -3.85
N LEU A 864 21.46 -55.71 -4.66
CA LEU A 864 20.85 -54.80 -5.65
C LEU A 864 19.95 -55.52 -6.68
N ASN A 865 20.21 -56.79 -6.93
CA ASN A 865 19.42 -57.63 -7.83
C ASN A 865 18.32 -58.45 -7.11
N GLY A 866 18.16 -58.27 -5.79
CA GLY A 866 17.13 -58.94 -4.98
C GLY A 866 17.34 -60.45 -4.79
N VAL A 867 18.54 -60.96 -5.03
CA VAL A 867 18.84 -62.40 -5.03
C VAL A 867 19.21 -62.94 -3.64
N THR A 868 19.77 -62.08 -2.79
CA THR A 868 20.10 -62.36 -1.39
C THR A 868 19.55 -61.28 -0.49
N ASP A 869 18.93 -61.69 0.60
CA ASP A 869 18.36 -60.83 1.62
C ASP A 869 18.78 -61.28 3.02
N PHE A 870 19.30 -60.36 3.84
CA PHE A 870 19.50 -60.58 5.27
C PHE A 870 18.47 -59.76 6.04
N ASP A 871 17.46 -60.44 6.57
CA ASP A 871 16.45 -59.85 7.43
C ASP A 871 16.99 -59.77 8.88
N LEU A 872 17.31 -58.56 9.34
CA LEU A 872 17.84 -58.32 10.67
C LEU A 872 16.75 -58.32 11.76
N GLN A 873 15.47 -58.42 11.38
CA GLN A 873 14.35 -58.55 12.29
C GLN A 873 14.03 -60.03 12.58
N THR A 874 14.02 -60.88 11.56
CA THR A 874 13.76 -62.33 11.74
C THR A 874 15.03 -63.16 11.91
N GLY A 875 16.19 -62.64 11.50
CA GLY A 875 17.48 -63.32 11.56
C GLY A 875 17.74 -64.30 10.41
N TRP A 876 16.82 -64.39 9.44
CA TRP A 876 16.99 -65.25 8.27
C TRP A 876 17.87 -64.61 7.20
N ILE A 877 18.70 -65.45 6.57
CA ILE A 877 19.40 -65.12 5.32
C ILE A 877 18.71 -65.90 4.21
N GLU A 878 18.02 -65.19 3.32
CA GLU A 878 17.26 -65.76 2.22
C GLU A 878 18.08 -65.75 0.93
N MET A 879 18.12 -66.89 0.25
CA MET A 879 18.81 -67.09 -1.03
C MET A 879 17.75 -67.39 -2.09
N ASN A 880 17.30 -66.34 -2.79
CA ASN A 880 16.05 -66.35 -3.57
C ASN A 880 16.22 -66.82 -5.02
N LYS A 881 17.43 -67.22 -5.44
CA LYS A 881 17.73 -67.72 -6.78
C LYS A 881 18.64 -68.96 -6.70
N GLU A 882 18.67 -69.72 -7.79
CA GLU A 882 19.59 -70.85 -7.93
C GLU A 882 21.05 -70.40 -7.98
N ALA A 883 21.95 -71.28 -7.52
CA ALA A 883 23.39 -71.05 -7.48
C ALA A 883 23.84 -69.90 -6.57
N VAL A 884 23.05 -69.59 -5.53
CA VAL A 884 23.33 -68.54 -4.54
C VAL A 884 23.78 -69.18 -3.23
N GLY A 885 24.78 -68.59 -2.59
CA GLY A 885 25.27 -69.09 -1.31
C GLY A 885 26.53 -68.39 -0.83
N ILE A 886 27.25 -69.07 0.06
CA ILE A 886 28.43 -68.54 0.74
C ILE A 886 29.66 -69.20 0.11
N ARG A 887 30.64 -68.40 -0.31
CA ARG A 887 31.93 -68.90 -0.81
C ARG A 887 33.09 -68.28 -0.04
N ASN A 888 34.12 -69.06 0.19
CA ASN A 888 35.38 -68.64 0.76
C ASN A 888 36.52 -68.98 -0.21
N ARG A 889 37.39 -67.99 -0.48
CA ARG A 889 38.49 -68.10 -1.42
C ARG A 889 39.77 -67.59 -0.77
N PHE A 890 40.63 -68.51 -0.35
CA PHE A 890 41.99 -68.17 0.02
C PHE A 890 42.88 -68.16 -1.25
N PRO A 891 43.89 -67.27 -1.33
CA PRO A 891 44.92 -67.36 -2.36
C PRO A 891 45.58 -68.75 -2.37
N ASP A 892 45.79 -69.32 -3.56
CA ASP A 892 46.48 -70.60 -3.77
C ASP A 892 45.90 -71.81 -3.00
N ARG A 893 44.59 -71.77 -2.72
CA ARG A 893 43.85 -72.87 -2.09
C ARG A 893 42.54 -73.13 -2.85
N PRO A 894 42.00 -74.35 -2.78
CA PRO A 894 40.68 -74.67 -3.32
C PRO A 894 39.60 -73.73 -2.77
N THR A 895 38.66 -73.34 -3.64
CA THR A 895 37.49 -72.52 -3.23
C THR A 895 36.51 -73.40 -2.49
N GLN A 896 36.06 -72.93 -1.32
CA GLN A 896 35.09 -73.62 -0.47
C GLN A 896 33.74 -72.92 -0.63
N PHE A 897 32.65 -73.67 -0.73
CA PHE A 897 31.34 -73.06 -0.90
C PHE A 897 30.20 -73.91 -0.36
N LEU A 898 29.18 -73.19 0.12
CA LEU A 898 27.86 -73.69 0.42
C LEU A 898 26.88 -73.03 -0.56
N ILE A 899 26.17 -73.80 -1.37
CA ILE A 899 25.28 -73.28 -2.40
C ILE A 899 23.91 -73.95 -2.32
N PHE A 900 22.88 -73.13 -2.44
CA PHE A 900 21.50 -73.58 -2.64
C PHE A 900 21.15 -73.50 -4.12
N GLY A 901 20.50 -74.55 -4.63
CA GLY A 901 20.07 -74.59 -6.02
C GLY A 901 18.91 -75.54 -6.26
N LYS A 902 18.50 -75.63 -7.52
CA LYS A 902 17.43 -76.50 -7.99
C LYS A 902 17.89 -77.28 -9.21
N GLY A 903 17.27 -78.43 -9.44
CA GLY A 903 17.56 -79.28 -10.58
C GLY A 903 16.56 -80.42 -10.70
N ILE A 904 16.90 -81.42 -11.49
CA ILE A 904 16.06 -82.60 -11.70
C ILE A 904 16.83 -83.82 -11.19
N LEU A 905 16.25 -84.56 -10.25
CA LEU A 905 16.78 -85.83 -9.72
C LEU A 905 15.89 -86.97 -10.21
N ASN A 906 16.42 -87.86 -11.05
CA ASN A 906 15.68 -89.01 -11.60
C ASN A 906 14.31 -88.63 -12.22
N GLY A 907 14.26 -87.50 -12.93
CA GLY A 907 13.03 -86.98 -13.55
C GLY A 907 12.15 -86.13 -12.62
N VAL A 908 12.43 -86.08 -11.32
CA VAL A 908 11.67 -85.28 -10.34
C VAL A 908 12.34 -83.92 -10.08
N PRO A 909 11.62 -82.80 -10.23
CA PRO A 909 12.12 -81.49 -9.82
C PRO A 909 12.45 -81.46 -8.32
N GLY A 910 13.66 -81.02 -7.99
CA GLY A 910 14.15 -80.98 -6.61
C GLY A 910 15.02 -79.76 -6.34
N ALA A 911 15.20 -79.47 -5.05
CA ALA A 911 16.19 -78.54 -4.55
C ALA A 911 17.39 -79.31 -4.01
N TYR A 912 18.55 -78.66 -4.01
CA TYR A 912 19.75 -79.21 -3.41
C TYR A 912 20.47 -78.18 -2.53
N THR A 913 21.16 -78.70 -1.53
CA THR A 913 22.17 -78.00 -0.74
C THR A 913 23.52 -78.65 -1.04
N GLN A 914 24.46 -77.86 -1.54
CA GLN A 914 25.83 -78.28 -1.81
C GLN A 914 26.76 -77.73 -0.74
N LEU A 915 27.61 -78.57 -0.18
CA LEU A 915 28.76 -78.19 0.62
C LEU A 915 30.00 -78.80 -0.03
N MET A 916 30.78 -77.98 -0.72
CA MET A 916 31.85 -78.47 -1.59
C MET A 916 33.11 -77.60 -1.54
N SER A 917 34.18 -78.19 -2.04
CA SER A 917 35.46 -77.56 -2.33
C SER A 917 35.87 -77.88 -3.76
N ASN A 918 36.43 -76.90 -4.48
CA ASN A 918 36.85 -77.07 -5.86
C ASN A 918 38.27 -76.51 -6.07
N ARG A 919 39.14 -77.32 -6.69
CA ARG A 919 40.56 -76.98 -6.89
C ARG A 919 40.77 -75.90 -7.95
N ASN A 920 39.92 -75.85 -8.98
CA ASN A 920 39.99 -74.87 -10.07
C ASN A 920 39.32 -73.52 -9.72
N GLY A 921 38.69 -73.42 -8.55
CA GLY A 921 38.05 -72.19 -8.07
C GLY A 921 36.68 -71.91 -8.67
N VAL A 922 36.04 -72.90 -9.29
CA VAL A 922 34.67 -72.80 -9.80
C VAL A 922 33.65 -73.31 -8.78
N THR A 923 32.42 -72.79 -8.84
CA THR A 923 31.30 -73.21 -7.98
C THR A 923 30.43 -74.30 -8.61
N GLY A 924 30.71 -74.69 -9.86
CA GLY A 924 30.06 -75.80 -10.54
C GLY A 924 30.67 -77.16 -10.14
N ILE A 925 29.91 -78.22 -10.36
CA ILE A 925 30.37 -79.60 -10.16
C ILE A 925 31.23 -80.02 -11.36
N GLU A 926 32.46 -80.43 -11.08
CA GLU A 926 33.40 -80.97 -12.07
C GLU A 926 34.35 -81.99 -11.44
N HIS A 927 35.21 -82.62 -12.24
CA HIS A 927 36.16 -83.65 -11.84
C HIS A 927 37.15 -83.25 -10.72
N THR A 928 37.32 -81.95 -10.45
CA THR A 928 38.16 -81.46 -9.32
C THR A 928 37.38 -81.10 -8.06
N SER A 929 36.06 -81.31 -8.07
CA SER A 929 35.18 -81.01 -6.95
C SER A 929 35.19 -82.14 -5.93
N ALA A 930 35.21 -81.78 -4.66
CA ALA A 930 35.09 -82.70 -3.53
C ALA A 930 34.05 -82.17 -2.53
N GLY A 931 33.11 -83.00 -2.10
CA GLY A 931 32.12 -82.60 -1.11
C GLY A 931 30.82 -83.39 -1.18
N ILE A 932 29.75 -82.79 -0.68
CA ILE A 932 28.44 -83.43 -0.52
C ILE A 932 27.36 -82.53 -1.13
N GLN A 933 26.43 -83.14 -1.84
CA GLN A 933 25.20 -82.52 -2.30
C GLN A 933 24.00 -83.32 -1.77
N ILE A 934 23.11 -82.63 -1.10
CA ILE A 934 21.90 -83.21 -0.50
C ILE A 934 20.72 -82.76 -1.35
N TRP A 935 20.01 -83.72 -1.94
CA TRP A 935 18.86 -83.51 -2.79
C TRP A 935 17.56 -83.85 -2.08
N ASN A 936 16.55 -83.05 -2.33
CA ASN A 936 15.18 -83.31 -1.91
C ASN A 936 14.21 -82.79 -2.99
N GLY A 937 13.36 -83.66 -3.51
CA GLY A 937 12.38 -83.33 -4.54
C GLY A 937 11.11 -84.14 -4.40
N ARG A 938 10.00 -83.57 -4.87
CA ARG A 938 8.69 -84.22 -4.86
C ARG A 938 7.87 -83.78 -6.06
N GLU A 939 7.29 -84.75 -6.76
CA GLU A 939 6.31 -84.53 -7.82
C GLU A 939 5.13 -85.48 -7.60
N GLY A 940 3.98 -84.93 -7.18
CA GLY A 940 2.82 -85.72 -6.75
C GLY A 940 3.13 -86.64 -5.56
N SER A 941 3.02 -87.95 -5.76
CA SER A 941 3.40 -89.00 -4.80
C SER A 941 4.84 -89.48 -4.94
N ASN A 942 5.57 -89.05 -5.97
CA ASN A 942 6.96 -89.46 -6.20
C ASN A 942 7.88 -88.55 -5.39
N VAL A 943 8.52 -89.11 -4.35
CA VAL A 943 9.49 -88.42 -3.49
C VAL A 943 10.87 -88.96 -3.83
N GLN A 944 11.79 -88.08 -4.21
CA GLN A 944 13.18 -88.41 -4.49
C GLN A 944 14.08 -87.69 -3.49
N THR A 945 14.90 -88.45 -2.78
CA THR A 945 15.95 -87.93 -1.90
C THR A 945 17.26 -88.61 -2.26
N ALA A 946 18.35 -87.85 -2.27
CA ALA A 946 19.67 -88.40 -2.52
C ALA A 946 20.73 -87.61 -1.77
N ILE A 947 21.77 -88.29 -1.33
CA ILE A 947 23.02 -87.66 -0.90
C ILE A 947 24.06 -88.10 -1.91
N THR A 948 24.53 -87.17 -2.72
CA THR A 948 25.59 -87.40 -3.69
C THR A 948 26.89 -86.92 -3.09
N PHE A 949 27.86 -87.82 -3.01
CA PHE A 949 29.21 -87.43 -2.67
C PHE A 949 30.03 -87.23 -3.94
N TYR A 950 30.77 -86.13 -3.98
CA TYR A 950 31.66 -85.77 -5.08
C TYR A 950 33.10 -85.94 -4.64
N GLY A 951 33.90 -86.57 -5.48
CA GLY A 951 35.31 -86.89 -5.22
C GLY A 951 35.63 -88.34 -5.60
N LYS A 952 36.81 -88.56 -6.16
CA LYS A 952 37.27 -89.90 -6.56
C LYS A 952 37.44 -90.85 -5.38
N SER A 953 38.03 -90.34 -4.30
CA SER A 953 38.28 -91.06 -3.06
C SER A 953 37.82 -90.21 -1.89
N MET A 954 37.02 -90.80 -1.00
CA MET A 954 36.53 -90.14 0.20
C MET A 954 37.00 -90.90 1.42
N ASP A 955 37.83 -90.25 2.21
CA ASP A 955 38.37 -90.83 3.43
C ASP A 955 37.55 -90.34 4.65
N PHE A 956 36.81 -91.25 5.26
CA PHE A 956 36.13 -91.03 6.54
C PHE A 956 37.12 -91.29 7.67
N MET A 957 37.87 -90.24 8.03
CA MET A 957 38.95 -90.30 9.00
C MET A 957 38.55 -89.66 10.33
N PRO A 958 39.01 -90.17 11.50
CA PRO A 958 38.70 -89.58 12.80
C PRO A 958 39.49 -88.30 13.05
N ASN A 959 40.59 -88.07 12.32
CA ASN A 959 41.40 -86.86 12.38
C ASN A 959 42.21 -86.66 11.08
N SER A 960 42.90 -85.53 10.99
CA SER A 960 43.70 -85.12 9.81
C SER A 960 44.98 -85.94 9.59
N GLN A 961 45.32 -86.92 10.44
CA GLN A 961 46.61 -87.61 10.43
C GLN A 961 46.56 -89.11 10.05
N GLY A 962 45.43 -89.67 9.62
CA GLY A 962 45.40 -91.03 9.05
C GLY A 962 44.54 -92.04 9.81
N GLY A 963 43.83 -92.89 9.06
CA GLY A 963 43.00 -94.00 9.58
C GLY A 963 41.53 -93.76 9.30
N GLY A 964 40.77 -94.76 8.84
CA GLY A 964 39.37 -94.55 8.44
C GLY A 964 38.82 -95.56 7.43
N ILE A 965 37.59 -95.31 6.99
CA ILE A 965 36.94 -96.00 5.87
C ILE A 965 37.14 -95.15 4.62
N GLN A 966 37.68 -95.73 3.56
CA GLN A 966 37.80 -95.06 2.27
C GLN A 966 36.71 -95.58 1.34
N ILE A 967 35.95 -94.67 0.75
CA ILE A 967 34.95 -95.00 -0.28
C ILE A 967 35.46 -94.44 -1.61
N ASN A 968 35.63 -95.31 -2.60
CA ASN A 968 35.94 -94.90 -3.96
C ASN A 968 34.65 -94.84 -4.78
N ALA A 969 34.22 -93.63 -5.14
CA ALA A 969 32.97 -93.43 -5.87
C ALA A 969 33.03 -93.92 -7.33
N GLU A 970 34.22 -94.02 -7.93
CA GLU A 970 34.40 -94.50 -9.31
C GLU A 970 34.32 -96.03 -9.38
N THR A 971 35.06 -96.72 -8.52
CA THR A 971 35.08 -98.19 -8.49
C THR A 971 33.94 -98.80 -7.67
N ARG A 972 33.23 -97.97 -6.90
CA ARG A 972 32.20 -98.38 -5.92
C ARG A 972 32.75 -99.31 -4.83
N ASP A 973 34.07 -99.25 -4.60
CA ASP A 973 34.72 -100.02 -3.55
C ASP A 973 34.63 -99.29 -2.20
N ILE A 974 34.31 -100.07 -1.17
CA ILE A 974 34.51 -99.69 0.22
C ILE A 974 35.78 -100.39 0.69
N ILE A 975 36.80 -99.59 1.00
CA ILE A 975 38.11 -100.05 1.47
C ILE A 975 38.18 -99.76 2.97
N ILE A 976 38.25 -100.83 3.76
CA ILE A 976 38.52 -100.77 5.19
C ILE A 976 39.98 -101.17 5.36
N ARG A 977 40.87 -100.18 5.51
CA ARG A 977 42.34 -100.28 5.56
C ARG A 977 42.95 -101.55 4.93
N GLY A 978 43.22 -101.49 3.63
CA GLY A 978 44.10 -102.42 2.91
C GLY A 978 43.45 -103.64 2.29
N HIS A 979 42.18 -103.89 2.59
CA HIS A 979 41.40 -104.94 1.93
C HIS A 979 40.10 -104.35 1.39
N SER A 980 39.83 -104.55 0.10
CA SER A 980 38.49 -104.28 -0.42
C SER A 980 37.50 -105.28 0.20
N LEU A 981 36.24 -104.88 0.35
CA LEU A 981 35.21 -105.81 0.83
C LEU A 981 35.14 -107.07 -0.07
N VAL A 982 35.39 -106.90 -1.38
CA VAL A 982 35.53 -108.00 -2.35
C VAL A 982 36.70 -108.91 -2.01
N GLN A 983 37.87 -108.37 -1.65
CA GLN A 983 39.03 -109.18 -1.21
C GLN A 983 38.76 -109.90 0.11
N LEU A 984 38.06 -109.27 1.07
CA LEU A 984 37.65 -109.92 2.31
C LEU A 984 36.68 -111.08 2.03
N PHE A 985 35.71 -110.89 1.14
CA PHE A 985 34.81 -111.98 0.71
C PHE A 985 35.54 -113.10 -0.04
N ASP A 986 36.51 -112.78 -0.89
CA ASP A 986 37.33 -113.79 -1.59
C ASP A 986 38.24 -114.57 -0.61
N TYR A 987 38.77 -113.92 0.43
CA TYR A 987 39.49 -114.61 1.51
C TYR A 987 38.57 -115.50 2.36
N ILE A 988 37.34 -115.07 2.60
CA ILE A 988 36.33 -115.88 3.30
C ILE A 988 35.99 -117.12 2.46
N ASP A 989 35.74 -116.97 1.15
CA ASP A 989 35.47 -118.10 0.24
C ASP A 989 36.68 -119.05 0.12
N LYS A 990 37.91 -118.54 0.05
CA LYS A 990 39.15 -119.35 0.11
C LYS A 990 39.28 -120.12 1.43
N ASN A 991 38.94 -119.51 2.57
CA ASN A 991 38.92 -120.20 3.86
C ASN A 991 37.89 -121.34 3.87
N PHE A 992 36.68 -121.10 3.35
CA PHE A 992 35.66 -122.15 3.22
C PHE A 992 36.10 -123.29 2.29
N ALA A 993 36.77 -123.00 1.17
CA ALA A 993 37.37 -124.01 0.30
C ALA A 993 38.47 -124.81 1.02
N GLY A 994 39.29 -124.15 1.85
CA GLY A 994 40.29 -124.80 2.70
C GLY A 994 39.67 -125.75 3.74
N ILE A 995 38.58 -125.33 4.38
CA ILE A 995 37.80 -126.14 5.32
C ILE A 995 37.20 -127.36 4.62
N GLU A 996 36.56 -127.19 3.46
CA GLU A 996 36.03 -128.29 2.65
C GLU A 996 37.13 -129.31 2.30
N ALA A 997 38.29 -128.83 1.87
CA ALA A 997 39.45 -129.67 1.56
C ALA A 997 40.03 -130.38 2.79
N HIS A 998 39.97 -129.77 3.98
CA HIS A 998 40.37 -130.40 5.24
C HIS A 998 39.39 -131.52 5.64
N PHE A 999 38.08 -131.28 5.53
CA PHE A 999 37.05 -132.28 5.81
C PHE A 999 37.11 -133.47 4.85
N LYS A 1000 37.35 -133.23 3.56
CA LYS A 1000 37.60 -134.28 2.55
C LYS A 1000 38.84 -135.11 2.89
N ARG A 1001 39.97 -134.48 3.26
CA ARG A 1001 41.21 -135.18 3.64
C ARG A 1001 41.06 -136.04 4.90
N ASN A 1002 40.25 -135.60 5.86
CA ASN A 1002 40.02 -136.32 7.11
C ASN A 1002 38.79 -137.24 7.12
N LYS A 1003 38.13 -137.44 5.96
CA LYS A 1003 36.92 -138.29 5.80
C LYS A 1003 35.73 -137.88 6.68
N LEU A 1004 35.58 -136.59 6.98
CA LEU A 1004 34.53 -136.05 7.87
C LEU A 1004 33.24 -135.63 7.13
N GLY A 1005 33.12 -135.94 5.83
CA GLY A 1005 32.01 -135.51 4.97
C GLY A 1005 32.22 -134.10 4.39
N SER A 1006 31.85 -133.87 3.13
CA SER A 1006 32.03 -132.56 2.47
C SER A 1006 30.78 -131.69 2.68
N PRO A 1007 30.86 -130.54 3.36
CA PRO A 1007 29.81 -129.53 3.27
C PRO A 1007 29.76 -129.04 1.82
N GLY A 1008 28.59 -128.98 1.20
CA GLY A 1008 28.44 -128.46 -0.16
C GLY A 1008 28.85 -126.99 -0.21
N ARG A 1009 29.79 -126.63 -1.10
CA ARG A 1009 30.17 -125.24 -1.34
C ARG A 1009 29.19 -124.62 -2.34
N TYR A 1010 28.46 -123.59 -1.92
CA TYR A 1010 27.79 -122.68 -2.84
C TYR A 1010 28.79 -121.62 -3.29
N GLY A 1011 29.15 -121.62 -4.57
CA GLY A 1011 30.00 -120.58 -5.12
C GLY A 1011 29.27 -119.25 -5.09
N ILE A 1012 29.77 -118.29 -4.30
CA ILE A 1012 29.29 -116.91 -4.36
C ILE A 1012 30.06 -116.23 -5.49
N ARG A 1013 29.43 -116.06 -6.65
CA ARG A 1013 29.89 -115.07 -7.64
C ARG A 1013 29.38 -113.72 -7.17
N ILE A 1014 30.29 -112.86 -6.71
CA ILE A 1014 30.03 -111.42 -6.52
C ILE A 1014 30.31 -110.72 -7.84
#